data_AF-A0A7Y2V3S5-F1
#
_entry.id   AF-A0A7Y2V3S5-F1
#
_cell.length_a   1.000
_cell.length_b   1.000
_cell.length_c   1.000
_cell.angle_alpha   90.00
_cell.angle_beta   90.00
_cell.angle_gamma   90.00
#
_symmetry.space_group_name_H-M   'P 1'
#
loop_
_entity.id
_entity.type
_entity.pdbx_description
1 polymer ?
#
loop_
_entity_poly.entity_id
_entity_poly.type
_entity_poly.pdbx_seq_one_letter_code
_entity_poly.pdbx_strand_id
1 'polypeptide(L)'
;MARPRGTDGSLLTSLPWTVAALFVAFAPHVPYVPVWITGAFVGCAGWRFVVEKQRRSLPSPWVRAGLALVCFLGVLATYSSISGVGPGSALLAIMAALKLLETRRRRDQFVLLFLSVFLVMSSLLREQFLWSLPYMIAGMLVIMTAWLRMSAGESQSTRQSFATGARLLAYAAPLAIAMWVFFPRISTPFWAVPIDTSQATTGISGTMSPGDISALSLSDAVAFRVSFDGDVPEARDRYFRGLVLTRFNGRTWTMSEPSISRFAREQIETRGEPVDYEVTLEPTRQRWVFALDMPSYWSLSGTFMGPQQQLARNAPIDQRTAYNVTSYTDFRVGRELSDLYRNWYSHLPESSNPRTAALARGLRDEAGSDRAFVDAVLDMLHEQEFYYTLEPPPLGNNPVDRFLFDTRRGFCEHYASAFSVMMRSVGIPARVVLGYQGGTINPLGGHLIVRQSDAHAWTEVWIDGIGWHRIDPTAAVAPERVEFGAADAAFDGIGETWGFAAPSRWAYQVTLAWDMLNTRWNEWILGYGPETQSSFMRWLGMHEPTWRKMLLTLVTLVIALIMAISLLLVLRYRQPKKDQAARLYARFVRKTGVEPRTGETARVFALRARESGAIPAATIEEITQAYMDARYGGSDAAQQNLQSAVSAMR
;
A
#
# COMPACT_ATOMS: atom_id res chain seq x y z
N MET A 1 50.15 26.41 -5.19
CA MET A 1 49.23 25.64 -6.07
C MET A 1 47.80 25.88 -5.62
N ALA A 2 47.01 26.64 -6.38
CA ALA A 2 45.59 26.85 -6.09
C ALA A 2 44.83 25.53 -6.30
N ARG A 3 44.12 25.03 -5.28
CA ARG A 3 43.22 23.88 -5.43
C ARG A 3 42.21 24.19 -6.54
N PRO A 4 41.90 23.25 -7.45
CA PRO A 4 40.86 23.47 -8.45
C PRO A 4 39.56 23.86 -7.75
N ARG A 5 38.90 24.94 -8.21
CA ARG A 5 37.59 25.36 -7.67
C ARG A 5 36.44 24.42 -8.09
N GLY A 6 36.69 23.51 -9.04
CA GLY A 6 35.74 22.52 -9.56
C GLY A 6 35.85 21.14 -8.90
N THR A 7 34.95 20.22 -9.27
CA THR A 7 35.12 18.80 -8.92
C THR A 7 36.31 18.20 -9.66
N ASP A 8 37.01 17.27 -9.03
CA ASP A 8 38.18 16.59 -9.61
C ASP A 8 37.79 15.46 -10.59
N GLY A 9 36.49 15.26 -10.83
CA GLY A 9 35.96 14.19 -11.67
C GLY A 9 36.08 12.80 -11.02
N SER A 10 36.54 12.71 -9.77
CA SER A 10 36.81 11.44 -9.08
C SER A 10 35.56 10.60 -8.84
N LEU A 11 34.38 11.19 -9.02
CA LEU A 11 33.09 10.55 -8.80
C LEU A 11 32.38 10.18 -10.11
N LEU A 12 32.92 10.49 -11.29
CA LEU A 12 32.26 10.20 -12.58
C LEU A 12 31.87 8.73 -12.75
N THR A 13 32.67 7.82 -12.20
CA THR A 13 32.45 6.38 -12.34
C THR A 13 31.48 5.81 -11.30
N SER A 14 31.34 6.46 -10.15
CA SER A 14 30.46 6.02 -9.06
C SER A 14 29.13 6.78 -8.96
N LEU A 15 29.11 8.06 -9.34
CA LEU A 15 27.94 8.94 -9.24
C LEU A 15 26.72 8.41 -10.01
N PRO A 16 26.84 7.84 -11.22
CA PRO A 16 25.68 7.25 -11.91
C PRO A 16 25.03 6.13 -11.11
N TRP A 17 25.81 5.32 -10.39
CA TRP A 17 25.29 4.24 -9.53
C TRP A 17 24.56 4.79 -8.31
N THR A 18 25.09 5.84 -7.68
CA THR A 18 24.42 6.53 -6.56
C THR A 18 23.10 7.16 -7.01
N VAL A 19 23.11 7.82 -8.18
CA VAL A 19 21.90 8.43 -8.76
C VAL A 19 20.88 7.35 -9.12
N ALA A 20 21.28 6.24 -9.75
CA ALA A 20 20.38 5.14 -10.05
C ALA A 20 19.74 4.55 -8.78
N ALA A 21 20.53 4.32 -7.72
CA ALA A 21 20.04 3.85 -6.43
C ALA A 21 19.03 4.82 -5.79
N LEU A 22 19.26 6.13 -5.90
CA LEU A 22 18.33 7.17 -5.45
C LEU A 22 17.03 7.18 -6.26
N PHE A 23 17.10 7.05 -7.58
CA PHE A 23 15.90 6.98 -8.42
C PHE A 23 15.06 5.75 -8.13
N VAL A 24 15.69 4.58 -7.98
CA VAL A 24 14.98 3.35 -7.59
C VAL A 24 14.43 3.47 -6.16
N ALA A 25 15.11 4.15 -5.24
CA ALA A 25 14.56 4.38 -3.91
C ALA A 25 13.37 5.37 -3.90
N PHE A 26 13.38 6.36 -4.80
CA PHE A 26 12.38 7.41 -4.86
C PHE A 26 11.15 7.04 -5.73
N ALA A 27 11.26 6.12 -6.68
CA ALA A 27 10.17 5.82 -7.61
C ALA A 27 8.83 5.46 -6.93
N PRO A 28 8.79 4.66 -5.84
CA PRO A 28 7.54 4.35 -5.14
C PRO A 28 6.89 5.56 -4.45
N HIS A 29 7.61 6.69 -4.34
CA HIS A 29 7.10 7.92 -3.75
C HIS A 29 6.44 8.84 -4.77
N VAL A 30 6.78 8.71 -6.06
CA VAL A 30 6.31 9.60 -7.12
C VAL A 30 4.78 9.73 -7.18
N PRO A 31 3.97 8.66 -7.04
CA PRO A 31 2.51 8.81 -7.08
C PRO A 31 1.92 9.59 -5.91
N TYR A 32 2.65 9.67 -4.79
CA TYR A 32 2.14 10.20 -3.51
C TYR A 32 2.73 11.55 -3.11
N VAL A 33 3.77 12.00 -3.82
CA VAL A 33 4.37 13.31 -3.60
C VAL A 33 3.88 14.29 -4.67
N PRO A 34 3.70 15.58 -4.33
CA PRO A 34 3.42 16.61 -5.30
C PRO A 34 4.42 16.60 -6.46
N VAL A 35 3.94 16.86 -7.67
CA VAL A 35 4.75 16.83 -8.90
C VAL A 35 6.00 17.72 -8.79
N TRP A 36 5.92 18.83 -8.06
CA TRP A 36 7.07 19.73 -7.85
C TRP A 36 8.22 19.07 -7.06
N ILE A 37 7.94 18.12 -6.16
CA ILE A 37 8.96 17.38 -5.41
C ILE A 37 9.73 16.46 -6.36
N THR A 38 9.01 15.74 -7.22
CA THR A 38 9.61 14.92 -8.28
C THR A 38 10.47 15.78 -9.20
N GLY A 39 9.97 16.95 -9.59
CA GLY A 39 10.73 17.94 -10.38
C GLY A 39 12.00 18.41 -9.67
N ALA A 40 11.94 18.73 -8.39
CA ALA A 40 13.10 19.13 -7.58
C ALA A 40 14.13 18.00 -7.47
N PHE A 41 13.68 16.76 -7.29
CA PHE A 41 14.54 15.58 -7.21
C PHE A 41 15.30 15.34 -8.52
N VAL A 42 14.58 15.29 -9.64
CA VAL A 42 15.16 15.13 -10.99
C VAL A 42 16.09 16.29 -11.31
N GLY A 43 15.68 17.53 -11.01
CA GLY A 43 16.47 18.74 -11.23
C GLY A 43 17.79 18.73 -10.47
N CYS A 44 17.78 18.37 -9.19
CA CYS A 44 19.00 18.27 -8.38
C CYS A 44 19.94 17.16 -8.89
N ALA A 45 19.40 15.99 -9.26
CA ALA A 45 20.19 14.90 -9.83
C ALA A 45 20.83 15.28 -11.17
N GLY A 46 20.06 15.90 -12.07
CA GLY A 46 20.54 16.40 -13.35
C GLY A 46 21.61 17.48 -13.19
N TRP A 47 21.38 18.46 -12.32
CA TRP A 47 22.37 19.50 -12.01
C TRP A 47 23.66 18.89 -11.47
N ARG A 48 23.57 17.94 -10.52
CA ARG A 48 24.76 17.28 -9.97
C ARG A 48 25.55 16.51 -11.04
N PHE A 49 24.86 15.83 -11.96
CA PHE A 49 25.49 15.10 -13.05
C PHE A 49 26.20 16.04 -14.03
N VAL A 50 25.58 17.17 -14.40
CA VAL A 50 26.18 18.19 -15.28
C VAL A 50 27.41 18.81 -14.62
N VAL A 51 27.35 19.13 -13.32
CA VAL A 51 28.49 19.68 -12.57
C VAL A 51 29.69 18.72 -12.61
N GLU A 52 29.46 17.42 -12.43
CA GLU A 52 30.55 16.43 -12.50
C GLU A 52 31.11 16.29 -13.91
N LYS A 53 30.23 16.13 -14.91
CA LYS A 53 30.61 15.94 -16.31
C LYS A 53 31.40 17.13 -16.86
N GLN A 54 30.98 18.35 -16.50
CA GLN A 54 31.62 19.59 -16.94
C GLN A 54 32.72 20.08 -15.96
N ARG A 55 33.02 19.33 -14.89
CA ARG A 55 34.00 19.69 -13.84
C ARG A 55 33.80 21.09 -13.26
N ARG A 56 32.55 21.53 -13.15
CA ARG A 56 32.20 22.84 -12.58
C ARG A 56 32.29 22.84 -11.05
N SER A 57 32.29 24.03 -10.45
CA SER A 57 32.12 24.17 -9.01
C SER A 57 30.70 23.77 -8.59
N LEU A 58 30.56 23.12 -7.44
CA LEU A 58 29.26 22.93 -6.81
C LEU A 58 28.59 24.28 -6.50
N PRO A 59 27.25 24.31 -6.41
CA PRO A 59 26.52 25.52 -6.02
C PRO A 59 27.01 26.08 -4.68
N SER A 60 26.98 27.41 -4.55
CA SER A 60 27.43 28.08 -3.33
C SER A 60 26.60 27.63 -2.12
N PRO A 61 27.14 27.68 -0.89
CA PRO A 61 26.39 27.35 0.32
C PRO A 61 25.08 28.15 0.46
N TRP A 62 25.07 29.42 0.06
CA TRP A 62 23.89 30.29 0.10
C TRP A 62 22.80 29.86 -0.87
N VAL A 63 23.16 29.46 -2.10
CA VAL A 63 22.19 28.92 -3.06
C VAL A 63 21.59 27.62 -2.54
N ARG A 64 22.41 26.74 -1.96
CA ARG A 64 21.93 25.48 -1.36
C ARG A 64 21.02 25.71 -0.15
N ALA A 65 21.37 26.68 0.72
CA ALA A 65 20.54 27.05 1.86
C ALA A 65 19.20 27.67 1.41
N GLY A 66 19.23 28.54 0.40
CA GLY A 66 18.02 29.12 -0.19
C GLY A 66 17.10 28.05 -0.80
N LEU A 67 17.67 27.12 -1.58
CA LEU A 67 16.92 25.98 -2.13
C LEU A 67 16.32 25.11 -1.02
N ALA A 68 17.09 24.81 0.03
CA ALA A 68 16.60 24.04 1.17
C ALA A 68 15.42 24.74 1.86
N LEU A 69 15.52 26.05 2.09
CA LEU A 69 14.45 26.84 2.69
C LEU A 69 13.19 26.86 1.81
N VAL A 70 13.34 27.09 0.51
CA VAL A 70 12.22 27.11 -0.46
C VAL A 70 11.53 25.74 -0.50
N CYS A 71 12.29 24.65 -0.62
CA CYS A 71 11.72 23.31 -0.62
C CYS A 71 11.03 22.98 0.71
N PHE A 72 11.62 23.37 1.85
CA PHE A 72 11.01 23.17 3.17
C PHE A 72 9.70 23.93 3.33
N LEU A 73 9.67 25.22 2.95
CA LEU A 73 8.45 26.03 2.97
C LEU A 73 7.40 25.49 1.98
N GLY A 74 7.82 24.97 0.83
CA GLY A 74 6.94 24.30 -0.13
C GLY A 74 6.26 23.05 0.43
N VAL A 75 6.99 22.22 1.18
CA VAL A 75 6.39 21.07 1.89
C VAL A 75 5.40 21.55 2.94
N LEU A 76 5.78 22.54 3.76
CA LEU A 76 4.91 23.07 4.82
C LEU A 76 3.62 23.67 4.24
N ALA A 77 3.70 24.38 3.12
CA ALA A 77 2.55 24.92 2.42
C ALA A 77 1.66 23.83 1.80
N THR A 78 2.24 22.73 1.32
CA THR A 78 1.48 21.66 0.65
C THR A 78 0.75 20.76 1.64
N TYR A 79 1.43 20.41 2.74
CA TYR A 79 0.89 19.43 3.69
C TYR A 79 0.33 20.05 4.97
N SER A 80 0.54 21.34 5.22
CA SER A 80 0.14 22.06 6.45
C SER A 80 0.67 21.45 7.77
N SER A 81 1.55 20.46 7.68
CA SER A 81 2.14 19.72 8.78
C SER A 81 3.53 19.22 8.40
N ILE A 82 4.41 19.07 9.39
CA ILE A 82 5.73 18.43 9.25
C ILE A 82 5.73 17.00 9.79
N SER A 83 4.68 16.60 10.52
CA SER A 83 4.53 15.27 11.11
C SER A 83 3.53 14.46 10.30
N GLY A 84 3.92 13.26 9.90
CA GLY A 84 3.10 12.34 9.11
C GLY A 84 3.92 11.62 8.05
N VAL A 85 3.39 10.52 7.52
CA VAL A 85 4.09 9.69 6.52
C VAL A 85 4.29 10.45 5.20
N GLY A 86 3.28 11.22 4.77
CA GLY A 86 3.36 12.08 3.58
C GLY A 86 4.46 13.16 3.69
N PRO A 87 4.36 14.12 4.63
CA PRO A 87 5.37 15.17 4.82
C PRO A 87 6.77 14.61 5.10
N GLY A 88 6.86 13.54 5.91
CA GLY A 88 8.14 12.93 6.28
C GLY A 88 8.86 12.30 5.09
N SER A 89 8.14 11.54 4.25
CA SER A 89 8.73 10.96 3.02
C SER A 89 9.09 12.03 1.98
N ALA A 90 8.27 13.07 1.84
CA ALA A 90 8.56 14.24 1.01
C ALA A 90 9.84 14.97 1.45
N LEU A 91 9.99 15.24 2.75
CA LEU A 91 11.20 15.84 3.32
C LEU A 91 12.42 14.95 3.12
N LEU A 92 12.29 13.64 3.35
CA LEU A 92 13.38 12.69 3.15
C LEU A 92 13.85 12.68 1.69
N ALA A 93 12.91 12.71 0.73
CA ALA A 93 13.21 12.77 -0.70
C ALA A 93 13.91 14.09 -1.08
N ILE A 94 13.43 15.23 -0.59
CA ILE A 94 14.05 16.54 -0.79
C ILE A 94 15.44 16.59 -0.17
N MET A 95 15.61 16.06 1.04
CA MET A 95 16.92 15.98 1.70
C MET A 95 17.90 15.15 0.87
N ALA A 96 17.47 14.00 0.35
CA ALA A 96 18.29 13.18 -0.54
C ALA A 96 18.66 13.92 -1.83
N ALA A 97 17.70 14.63 -2.44
CA ALA A 97 17.91 15.46 -3.62
C ALA A 97 18.90 16.60 -3.38
N LEU A 98 18.74 17.37 -2.30
CA LEU A 98 19.63 18.48 -1.96
C LEU A 98 21.02 17.99 -1.54
N LYS A 99 21.10 16.81 -0.89
CA LYS A 99 22.37 16.20 -0.51
C LYS A 99 23.23 15.82 -1.73
N LEU A 100 22.63 15.54 -2.89
CA LEU A 100 23.37 15.37 -4.15
C LEU A 100 24.19 16.63 -4.47
N LEU A 101 23.63 17.83 -4.29
CA LEU A 101 24.31 19.11 -4.56
C LEU A 101 25.42 19.44 -3.55
N GLU A 102 25.56 18.66 -2.48
CA GLU A 102 26.64 18.77 -1.50
C GLU A 102 27.75 17.71 -1.67
N THR A 103 27.54 16.71 -2.52
CA THR A 103 28.40 15.53 -2.61
C THR A 103 29.77 15.86 -3.22
N ARG A 104 30.82 15.89 -2.39
CA ARG A 104 32.21 16.18 -2.79
C ARG A 104 33.14 14.97 -2.72
N ARG A 105 32.89 14.06 -1.77
CA ARG A 105 33.75 12.89 -1.52
C ARG A 105 32.94 11.60 -1.65
N ARG A 106 33.63 10.47 -1.84
CA ARG A 106 33.00 9.12 -1.78
C ARG A 106 32.26 8.88 -0.46
N ARG A 107 32.71 9.48 0.65
CA ARG A 107 32.00 9.47 1.94
C ARG A 107 30.57 10.00 1.81
N ASP A 108 30.37 11.06 1.04
CA ASP A 108 29.05 11.70 0.89
C ASP A 108 28.10 10.82 0.08
N GLN A 109 28.63 10.06 -0.89
CA GLN A 109 27.87 9.07 -1.63
C GLN A 109 27.37 7.92 -0.73
N PHE A 110 28.13 7.50 0.30
CA PHE A 110 27.62 6.52 1.27
C PHE A 110 26.42 7.04 2.03
N VAL A 111 26.42 8.32 2.43
CA VAL A 111 25.26 8.95 3.09
C VAL A 111 24.02 8.89 2.18
N LEU A 112 24.20 9.18 0.89
CA LEU A 112 23.11 9.06 -0.10
C LEU A 112 22.59 7.63 -0.24
N LEU A 113 23.47 6.62 -0.26
CA LEU A 113 23.04 5.22 -0.30
C LEU A 113 22.29 4.80 0.98
N PHE A 114 22.70 5.27 2.16
CA PHE A 114 21.94 5.07 3.39
C PHE A 114 20.57 5.75 3.30
N LEU A 115 20.50 6.98 2.80
CA LEU A 115 19.22 7.68 2.56
C LEU A 115 18.34 6.92 1.56
N SER A 116 18.91 6.28 0.53
CA SER A 116 18.17 5.40 -0.38
C SER A 116 17.54 4.22 0.36
N VAL A 117 18.24 3.59 1.31
CA VAL A 117 17.66 2.51 2.14
C VAL A 117 16.47 3.04 2.96
N PHE A 118 16.63 4.19 3.62
CA PHE A 118 15.53 4.81 4.37
C PHE A 118 14.34 5.18 3.47
N LEU A 119 14.59 5.67 2.25
CA LEU A 119 13.54 5.98 1.28
C LEU A 119 12.76 4.72 0.87
N VAL A 120 13.46 3.62 0.55
CA VAL A 120 12.82 2.32 0.27
C VAL A 120 12.01 1.84 1.49
N MET A 121 12.54 1.95 2.70
CA MET A 121 11.79 1.56 3.91
C MET A 121 10.55 2.43 4.12
N SER A 122 10.65 3.74 3.90
CA SER A 122 9.54 4.66 4.11
C SER A 122 8.37 4.44 3.14
N SER A 123 8.58 3.77 2.00
CA SER A 123 7.46 3.44 1.09
C SER A 123 6.52 2.39 1.68
N LEU A 124 7.00 1.52 2.58
CA LEU A 124 6.18 0.52 3.28
C LEU A 124 5.16 1.13 4.26
N LEU A 125 5.34 2.40 4.62
CA LEU A 125 4.47 3.08 5.58
C LEU A 125 3.13 3.55 4.98
N ARG A 126 2.96 3.50 3.65
CA ARG A 126 1.72 3.93 2.98
C ARG A 126 0.87 2.76 2.55
N GLU A 127 1.30 2.06 1.50
CA GLU A 127 0.54 0.97 0.89
C GLU A 127 1.45 -0.23 0.66
N GLN A 128 0.98 -1.41 1.07
CA GLN A 128 1.75 -2.65 1.03
C GLN A 128 1.13 -3.60 0.01
N PHE A 129 1.21 -3.22 -1.26
CA PHE A 129 0.79 -4.10 -2.35
C PHE A 129 1.70 -5.31 -2.50
N LEU A 130 1.19 -6.36 -3.16
CA LEU A 130 1.96 -7.54 -3.57
C LEU A 130 3.28 -7.19 -4.28
N TRP A 131 3.28 -6.15 -5.13
CA TRP A 131 4.47 -5.75 -5.89
C TRP A 131 5.53 -5.01 -5.06
N SER A 132 5.19 -4.56 -3.84
CA SER A 132 6.12 -3.79 -3.01
C SER A 132 7.33 -4.60 -2.57
N LEU A 133 7.16 -5.88 -2.21
CA LEU A 133 8.27 -6.76 -1.83
C LEU A 133 9.28 -7.01 -2.96
N PRO A 134 8.90 -7.50 -4.16
CA PRO A 134 9.86 -7.72 -5.23
C PRO A 134 10.53 -6.41 -5.66
N TYR A 135 9.80 -5.28 -5.62
CA TYR A 135 10.38 -3.97 -5.86
C TYR A 135 11.45 -3.61 -4.81
N MET A 136 11.17 -3.81 -3.52
CA MET A 136 12.15 -3.56 -2.46
C MET A 136 13.39 -4.44 -2.58
N ILE A 137 13.23 -5.72 -2.92
CA ILE A 137 14.36 -6.64 -3.15
C ILE A 137 15.20 -6.13 -4.32
N ALA A 138 14.56 -5.76 -5.44
CA ALA A 138 15.25 -5.18 -6.59
C ALA A 138 15.95 -3.85 -6.24
N GLY A 139 15.29 -2.97 -5.49
CA GLY A 139 15.85 -1.70 -5.04
C GLY A 139 17.04 -1.88 -4.12
N MET A 140 16.94 -2.81 -3.17
CA MET A 140 18.05 -3.16 -2.29
C MET A 140 19.21 -3.79 -3.07
N LEU A 141 18.96 -4.62 -4.08
CA LEU A 141 19.98 -5.15 -4.97
C LEU A 141 20.71 -4.04 -5.73
N VAL A 142 19.99 -3.04 -6.25
CA VAL A 142 20.59 -1.87 -6.91
C VAL A 142 21.43 -1.06 -5.94
N ILE A 143 20.93 -0.78 -4.73
CA ILE A 143 21.66 -0.05 -3.67
C ILE A 143 22.92 -0.81 -3.26
N MET A 144 22.85 -2.13 -3.05
CA MET A 144 24.01 -2.97 -2.72
C MET A 144 25.02 -3.04 -3.86
N THR A 145 24.55 -3.12 -5.11
CA THR A 145 25.44 -3.09 -6.28
C THR A 145 26.17 -1.75 -6.37
N ALA A 146 25.47 -0.64 -6.15
CA ALA A 146 26.07 0.70 -6.12
C ALA A 146 27.10 0.83 -5.00
N TRP A 147 26.80 0.32 -3.80
CA TRP A 147 27.73 0.29 -2.67
C TRP A 147 29.01 -0.50 -3.02
N LEU A 148 28.87 -1.72 -3.54
CA LEU A 148 30.01 -2.56 -3.89
C LEU A 148 30.88 -1.92 -4.97
N ARG A 149 30.27 -1.38 -6.03
CA ARG A 149 30.96 -0.64 -7.11
C ARG A 149 31.75 0.57 -6.59
N MET A 150 31.21 1.28 -5.61
CA MET A 150 31.91 2.39 -4.97
C MET A 150 33.11 1.93 -4.12
N SER A 151 32.98 0.80 -3.44
CA SER A 151 34.02 0.26 -2.55
C SER A 151 35.18 -0.41 -3.28
N ALA A 152 34.89 -1.15 -4.36
CA ALA A 152 35.87 -1.99 -5.05
C ALA A 152 36.63 -1.28 -6.18
N GLY A 153 36.26 -0.04 -6.54
CA GLY A 153 36.86 0.67 -7.67
C GLY A 153 36.56 0.01 -9.03
N GLU A 154 37.32 0.37 -10.06
CA GLU A 154 37.09 -0.12 -11.43
C GLU A 154 37.44 -1.61 -11.64
N SER A 155 38.14 -2.25 -10.69
CA SER A 155 38.64 -3.62 -10.85
C SER A 155 37.57 -4.70 -10.77
N GLN A 156 36.36 -4.40 -10.28
CA GLN A 156 35.24 -5.36 -10.24
C GLN A 156 34.19 -5.06 -11.29
N SER A 157 33.80 -6.10 -12.03
CA SER A 157 32.71 -6.03 -13.01
C SER A 157 31.34 -5.86 -12.33
N THR A 158 30.43 -5.16 -12.99
CA THR A 158 29.04 -4.97 -12.51
C THR A 158 28.35 -6.30 -12.19
N ARG A 159 28.56 -7.33 -13.02
CA ARG A 159 27.97 -8.66 -12.84
C ARG A 159 28.46 -9.31 -11.54
N GLN A 160 29.74 -9.17 -11.20
CA GLN A 160 30.30 -9.68 -9.95
C GLN A 160 29.75 -8.92 -8.74
N SER A 161 29.62 -7.59 -8.82
CA SER A 161 29.01 -6.79 -7.75
C SER A 161 27.55 -7.17 -7.52
N PHE A 162 26.77 -7.34 -8.59
CA PHE A 162 25.38 -7.80 -8.50
C PHE A 162 25.27 -9.20 -7.90
N ALA A 163 26.05 -10.17 -8.39
CA ALA A 163 26.05 -11.53 -7.87
C ALA A 163 26.46 -11.60 -6.39
N THR A 164 27.42 -10.76 -5.98
CA THR A 164 27.83 -10.65 -4.58
C THR A 164 26.71 -10.04 -3.74
N GLY A 165 26.07 -8.96 -4.20
CA GLY A 165 24.92 -8.36 -3.53
C GLY A 165 23.75 -9.34 -3.37
N ALA A 166 23.43 -10.12 -4.42
CA ALA A 166 22.41 -11.14 -4.37
C ALA A 166 22.71 -12.26 -3.37
N ARG A 167 23.98 -12.71 -3.28
CA ARG A 167 24.40 -13.68 -2.24
C ARG A 167 24.25 -13.11 -0.84
N LEU A 168 24.62 -11.85 -0.62
CA LEU A 168 24.47 -11.21 0.69
C LEU A 168 23.00 -11.11 1.10
N LEU A 169 22.09 -10.75 0.19
CA LEU A 169 20.66 -10.75 0.46
C LEU A 169 20.12 -12.17 0.72
N ALA A 170 20.58 -13.16 -0.04
CA ALA A 170 20.21 -14.56 0.21
C ALA A 170 20.67 -15.04 1.59
N TYR A 171 21.85 -14.62 2.05
CA TYR A 171 22.33 -14.93 3.41
C TYR A 171 21.55 -14.19 4.50
N ALA A 172 21.02 -13.00 4.20
CA ALA A 172 20.17 -12.25 5.13
C ALA A 172 18.73 -12.80 5.20
N ALA A 173 18.25 -13.50 4.18
CA ALA A 173 16.86 -13.96 4.09
C ALA A 173 16.42 -14.90 5.24
N PRO A 174 17.19 -15.92 5.67
CA PRO A 174 16.81 -16.76 6.81
C PRO A 174 16.64 -15.96 8.10
N LEU A 175 17.52 -14.99 8.35
CA LEU A 175 17.43 -14.10 9.49
C LEU A 175 16.19 -13.20 9.40
N ALA A 176 15.92 -12.63 8.23
CA ALA A 176 14.73 -11.81 7.99
C ALA A 176 13.43 -12.60 8.21
N ILE A 177 13.36 -13.85 7.73
CA ILE A 177 12.22 -14.74 7.94
C ILE A 177 12.07 -15.08 9.43
N ALA A 178 13.16 -15.44 10.12
CA ALA A 178 13.12 -15.69 11.56
C ALA A 178 12.64 -14.46 12.34
N MET A 179 13.13 -13.27 11.99
CA MET A 179 12.63 -12.03 12.57
C MET A 179 11.15 -11.82 12.27
N TRP A 180 10.69 -12.02 11.03
CA TRP A 180 9.29 -11.83 10.68
C TRP A 180 8.34 -12.79 11.42
N VAL A 181 8.75 -14.05 11.61
CA VAL A 181 7.97 -15.09 12.32
C VAL A 181 7.96 -14.88 13.84
N PHE A 182 9.12 -14.65 14.46
CA PHE A 182 9.27 -14.65 15.92
C PHE A 182 9.21 -13.27 16.56
N PHE A 183 9.33 -12.18 15.80
CA PHE A 183 9.21 -10.83 16.38
C PHE A 183 7.80 -10.61 16.92
N PRO A 184 7.63 -10.24 18.22
CA PRO A 184 6.32 -10.17 18.84
C PRO A 184 5.38 -9.16 18.16
N ARG A 185 4.19 -9.62 17.76
CA ARG A 185 3.11 -8.73 17.27
C ARG A 185 2.31 -8.21 18.46
N ILE A 186 2.35 -6.89 18.67
CA ILE A 186 1.64 -6.22 19.77
C ILE A 186 0.33 -5.65 19.19
N SER A 187 -0.81 -6.01 19.78
CA SER A 187 -2.15 -5.61 19.35
C SER A 187 -2.49 -4.13 19.60
N THR A 188 -1.72 -3.45 20.46
CA THR A 188 -1.87 -2.01 20.71
C THR A 188 -0.64 -1.25 20.20
N PRO A 189 -0.80 -0.36 19.19
CA PRO A 189 0.27 0.54 18.78
C PRO A 189 0.59 1.49 19.93
N PHE A 190 1.77 1.32 20.54
CA PHE A 190 2.27 2.25 21.57
C PHE A 190 2.75 3.59 20.96
N TRP A 191 2.87 3.65 19.62
CA TRP A 191 3.08 4.86 18.83
C TRP A 191 2.09 4.87 17.67
N ALA A 192 0.98 5.58 17.80
CA ALA A 192 0.12 5.88 16.66
C ALA A 192 0.70 7.10 15.93
N VAL A 193 1.51 6.88 14.89
CA VAL A 193 1.79 7.94 13.93
C VAL A 193 0.57 8.01 13.01
N PRO A 194 -0.09 9.17 12.84
CA PRO A 194 -1.16 9.32 11.86
C PRO A 194 -0.61 8.95 10.47
N ILE A 195 -1.06 7.81 9.94
CA ILE A 195 -0.74 7.41 8.57
C ILE A 195 -1.73 8.16 7.68
N ASP A 196 -1.38 9.39 7.33
CA ASP A 196 -2.07 10.11 6.26
C ASP A 196 -1.69 9.48 4.92
N THR A 197 -2.49 8.52 4.46
CA THR A 197 -2.52 8.10 3.05
C THR A 197 -3.12 9.23 2.24
N SER A 198 -2.27 10.07 1.65
CA SER A 198 -2.63 11.35 1.02
C SER A 198 -3.44 11.25 -0.29
N GLN A 199 -3.89 10.06 -0.70
CA GLN A 199 -4.88 9.90 -1.77
C GLN A 199 -6.02 9.02 -1.27
N ALA A 200 -7.11 9.65 -0.84
CA ALA A 200 -8.39 8.97 -0.74
C ALA A 200 -8.85 8.70 -2.17
N THR A 201 -9.24 7.48 -2.48
CA THR A 201 -10.13 7.24 -3.61
C THR A 201 -11.42 8.01 -3.32
N THR A 202 -11.87 8.82 -4.28
CA THR A 202 -13.18 9.45 -4.24
C THR A 202 -14.23 8.37 -4.00
N GLY A 203 -14.97 8.46 -2.89
CA GLY A 203 -16.05 7.55 -2.53
C GLY A 203 -17.36 8.29 -2.29
N ILE A 204 -18.40 7.58 -1.88
CA ILE A 204 -19.73 8.13 -1.65
C ILE A 204 -19.68 9.26 -0.61
N SER A 205 -20.33 10.39 -0.93
CA SER A 205 -20.39 11.59 -0.08
C SER A 205 -21.72 11.71 0.67
N GLY A 206 -21.79 12.62 1.66
CA GLY A 206 -23.02 12.93 2.42
C GLY A 206 -24.09 13.70 1.64
N THR A 207 -23.86 13.94 0.35
CA THR A 207 -24.74 14.68 -0.55
C THR A 207 -24.85 13.98 -1.90
N MET A 208 -25.97 14.16 -2.59
CA MET A 208 -26.17 13.66 -3.95
C MET A 208 -26.84 14.73 -4.82
N SER A 209 -26.14 15.16 -5.85
CA SER A 209 -26.63 16.01 -6.93
C SER A 209 -26.54 15.27 -8.26
N PRO A 210 -27.32 15.66 -9.29
CA PRO A 210 -27.17 15.08 -10.63
C PRO A 210 -25.73 15.21 -11.14
N GLY A 211 -25.12 14.07 -11.49
CA GLY A 211 -23.75 13.88 -11.95
C GLY A 211 -22.77 13.28 -10.92
N ASP A 212 -23.14 13.22 -9.63
CA ASP A 212 -22.19 12.84 -8.57
C ASP A 212 -21.91 11.32 -8.58
N ILE A 213 -22.94 10.48 -8.68
CA ILE A 213 -22.81 9.03 -8.67
C ILE A 213 -22.29 8.52 -10.03
N SER A 214 -22.66 9.15 -11.14
CA SER A 214 -22.13 8.77 -12.45
C SER A 214 -20.61 8.93 -12.53
N ALA A 215 -20.03 9.96 -11.88
CA ALA A 215 -18.57 10.11 -11.81
C ALA A 215 -17.88 8.97 -11.03
N LEU A 216 -18.50 8.48 -9.94
CA LEU A 216 -18.00 7.32 -9.20
C LEU A 216 -18.10 6.04 -10.01
N SER A 217 -19.15 5.91 -10.83
CA SER A 217 -19.41 4.72 -11.61
C SER A 217 -18.35 4.43 -12.70
N LEU A 218 -17.55 5.44 -13.06
CA LEU A 218 -16.42 5.34 -14.00
C LEU A 218 -15.11 4.84 -13.35
N SER A 219 -15.09 4.65 -12.03
CA SER A 219 -13.90 4.25 -11.29
C SER A 219 -13.86 2.75 -11.03
N ASP A 220 -12.82 2.08 -11.53
CA ASP A 220 -12.55 0.66 -11.24
C ASP A 220 -11.90 0.41 -9.86
N ALA A 221 -11.68 1.45 -9.06
CA ALA A 221 -11.14 1.31 -7.72
C ALA A 221 -12.02 0.40 -6.85
N VAL A 222 -11.40 -0.48 -6.06
CA VAL A 222 -12.13 -1.33 -5.11
C VAL A 222 -12.63 -0.47 -3.96
N ALA A 223 -13.91 -0.59 -3.62
CA ALA A 223 -14.49 0.00 -2.42
C ALA A 223 -14.29 -0.93 -1.22
N PHE A 224 -14.69 -2.19 -1.37
CA PHE A 224 -14.49 -3.23 -0.36
C PHE A 224 -14.59 -4.63 -0.97
N ARG A 225 -14.17 -5.63 -0.19
CA ARG A 225 -14.35 -7.05 -0.50
C ARG A 225 -15.22 -7.71 0.57
N VAL A 226 -15.99 -8.71 0.18
CA VAL A 226 -16.88 -9.45 1.08
C VAL A 226 -16.61 -10.94 0.96
N SER A 227 -16.34 -11.58 2.09
CA SER A 227 -16.19 -13.04 2.21
C SER A 227 -17.38 -13.57 2.98
N PHE A 228 -18.22 -14.38 2.33
CA PHE A 228 -19.39 -14.99 2.96
C PHE A 228 -19.01 -16.32 3.63
N ASP A 229 -19.55 -16.57 4.82
CA ASP A 229 -19.32 -17.85 5.52
C ASP A 229 -20.15 -19.00 4.92
N GLY A 230 -21.24 -18.67 4.24
CA GLY A 230 -22.15 -19.61 3.57
C GLY A 230 -22.44 -19.23 2.11
N ASP A 231 -23.65 -19.54 1.66
CA ASP A 231 -24.08 -19.25 0.29
C ASP A 231 -24.11 -17.74 0.02
N VAL A 232 -23.58 -17.33 -1.13
CA VAL A 232 -23.58 -15.93 -1.54
C VAL A 232 -25.00 -15.53 -1.96
N PRO A 233 -25.59 -14.47 -1.37
CA PRO A 233 -26.91 -13.99 -1.80
C PRO A 233 -26.95 -13.63 -3.28
N GLU A 234 -28.11 -13.80 -3.92
CA GLU A 234 -28.33 -13.44 -5.32
C GLU A 234 -28.07 -11.95 -5.56
N ALA A 235 -27.73 -11.56 -6.79
CA ALA A 235 -27.30 -10.18 -7.08
C ALA A 235 -28.35 -9.12 -6.73
N ARG A 236 -29.63 -9.46 -6.95
CA ARG A 236 -30.77 -8.64 -6.56
C ARG A 236 -30.91 -8.42 -5.05
N ASP A 237 -30.30 -9.26 -4.21
CA ASP A 237 -30.36 -9.10 -2.75
C ASP A 237 -29.11 -8.43 -2.18
N ARG A 238 -28.05 -8.26 -3.00
CA ARG A 238 -26.77 -7.65 -2.61
C ARG A 238 -26.82 -6.12 -2.61
N TYR A 239 -27.69 -5.53 -1.79
CA TYR A 239 -27.74 -4.10 -1.52
C TYR A 239 -26.92 -3.75 -0.27
N PHE A 240 -25.73 -3.19 -0.47
CA PHE A 240 -24.85 -2.73 0.58
C PHE A 240 -25.18 -1.29 0.98
N ARG A 241 -25.98 -1.13 2.03
CA ARG A 241 -26.40 0.16 2.57
C ARG A 241 -25.20 0.97 3.07
N GLY A 242 -25.17 2.25 2.70
CA GLY A 242 -24.22 3.24 3.23
C GLY A 242 -24.90 4.38 3.95
N LEU A 243 -25.43 5.34 3.19
CA LEU A 243 -26.01 6.58 3.73
C LEU A 243 -27.46 6.73 3.33
N VAL A 244 -28.22 7.46 4.14
CA VAL A 244 -29.62 7.80 3.85
C VAL A 244 -29.76 9.31 3.76
N LEU A 245 -30.19 9.77 2.59
CA LEU A 245 -30.44 11.17 2.27
C LEU A 245 -31.92 11.46 2.38
N THR A 246 -32.24 12.44 3.21
CA THR A 246 -33.61 12.66 3.68
C THR A 246 -34.09 14.08 3.40
N ARG A 247 -33.20 15.04 3.15
CA ARG A 247 -33.55 16.42 2.81
C ARG A 247 -33.24 16.71 1.36
N PHE A 248 -34.26 17.15 0.61
CA PHE A 248 -34.14 17.62 -0.77
C PHE A 248 -34.35 19.14 -0.82
N ASN A 249 -33.41 19.87 -1.41
CA ASN A 249 -33.50 21.34 -1.55
C ASN A 249 -34.00 21.81 -2.92
N GLY A 250 -34.50 20.88 -3.74
CA GLY A 250 -34.98 21.14 -5.10
C GLY A 250 -34.01 20.68 -6.19
N ARG A 251 -32.75 20.41 -5.81
CA ARG A 251 -31.72 19.86 -6.70
C ARG A 251 -30.88 18.78 -6.04
N THR A 252 -30.46 19.01 -4.81
CA THR A 252 -29.50 18.17 -4.08
C THR A 252 -30.17 17.50 -2.89
N TRP A 253 -29.88 16.22 -2.73
CA TRP A 253 -30.21 15.42 -1.57
C TRP A 253 -29.08 15.49 -0.54
N THR A 254 -29.43 15.63 0.73
CA THR A 254 -28.45 15.76 1.82
C THR A 254 -28.84 14.91 3.02
N MET A 255 -27.83 14.43 3.74
CA MET A 255 -28.01 13.74 5.02
C MET A 255 -28.37 14.77 6.11
N SER A 256 -29.66 14.93 6.41
CA SER A 256 -30.13 15.88 7.42
C SER A 256 -31.45 15.41 8.01
N GLU A 257 -31.51 15.10 9.30
CA GLU A 257 -32.76 14.71 9.99
C GLU A 257 -32.94 15.51 11.30
N PRO A 258 -34.19 15.81 11.73
CA PRO A 258 -34.48 16.41 13.03
C PRO A 258 -33.88 15.59 14.18
N SER A 259 -33.01 16.19 14.98
CA SER A 259 -32.20 15.52 16.02
C SER A 259 -32.97 15.19 17.30
N ILE A 260 -34.27 14.92 17.23
CA ILE A 260 -35.15 14.91 18.42
C ILE A 260 -34.97 13.63 19.24
N SER A 261 -34.43 12.55 18.66
CA SER A 261 -33.90 11.43 19.45
C SER A 261 -32.80 10.69 18.69
N ARG A 262 -31.53 10.87 19.08
CA ARG A 262 -30.41 10.04 18.61
C ARG A 262 -30.54 8.55 18.98
N PHE A 263 -31.55 8.20 19.77
CA PHE A 263 -31.72 6.87 20.36
C PHE A 263 -33.03 6.16 19.97
N ALA A 264 -33.91 6.83 19.19
CA ALA A 264 -35.08 6.16 18.63
C ALA A 264 -34.61 5.24 17.49
N ARG A 265 -34.41 3.96 17.80
CA ARG A 265 -34.27 2.93 16.75
C ARG A 265 -35.65 2.60 16.24
N GLU A 266 -35.85 2.71 14.93
CA GLU A 266 -37.05 2.13 14.31
C GLU A 266 -37.07 0.63 14.63
N GLN A 267 -38.25 0.07 14.88
CA GLN A 267 -38.38 -1.37 15.14
C GLN A 267 -37.99 -2.14 13.88
N ILE A 268 -37.03 -3.06 14.03
CA ILE A 268 -36.56 -3.94 12.95
C ILE A 268 -37.08 -5.34 13.26
N GLU A 269 -37.83 -5.89 12.33
CA GLU A 269 -38.26 -7.29 12.33
C GLU A 269 -37.51 -8.00 11.22
N THR A 270 -36.57 -8.85 11.59
CA THR A 270 -35.76 -9.65 10.65
C THR A 270 -36.50 -10.94 10.30
N ARG A 271 -36.44 -11.33 9.03
CA ARG A 271 -37.09 -12.54 8.50
C ARG A 271 -36.09 -13.33 7.67
N GLY A 272 -36.34 -14.63 7.54
CA GLY A 272 -35.45 -15.54 6.83
C GLY A 272 -34.17 -15.85 7.60
N GLU A 273 -33.22 -16.48 6.89
CA GLU A 273 -31.95 -16.90 7.44
C GLU A 273 -30.94 -15.75 7.51
N PRO A 274 -30.12 -15.68 8.57
CA PRO A 274 -29.04 -14.71 8.66
C PRO A 274 -27.95 -14.99 7.63
N VAL A 275 -27.36 -13.92 7.10
CA VAL A 275 -26.18 -13.96 6.24
C VAL A 275 -24.99 -13.44 7.04
N ASP A 276 -24.05 -14.33 7.34
CA ASP A 276 -22.80 -14.03 8.02
C ASP A 276 -21.66 -13.84 7.03
N TYR A 277 -20.92 -12.74 7.17
CA TYR A 277 -19.85 -12.38 6.25
C TYR A 277 -18.82 -11.42 6.88
N GLU A 278 -17.61 -11.44 6.34
CA GLU A 278 -16.55 -10.48 6.62
C GLU A 278 -16.46 -9.44 5.50
N VAL A 279 -16.42 -8.15 5.88
CA VAL A 279 -16.16 -7.05 4.96
C VAL A 279 -14.74 -6.53 5.19
N THR A 280 -13.94 -6.48 4.13
CA THR A 280 -12.65 -5.77 4.09
C THR A 280 -12.81 -4.46 3.34
N LEU A 281 -12.96 -3.36 4.09
CA LEU A 281 -13.22 -2.02 3.58
C LEU A 281 -11.92 -1.24 3.33
N GLU A 282 -11.78 -0.66 2.13
CA GLU A 282 -10.66 0.22 1.78
C GLU A 282 -10.78 1.59 2.48
N PRO A 283 -9.68 2.34 2.66
CA PRO A 283 -9.72 3.67 3.27
C PRO A 283 -10.66 4.64 2.54
N THR A 284 -11.67 5.15 3.23
CA THR A 284 -12.62 6.15 2.67
C THR A 284 -12.40 7.55 3.23
N ARG A 285 -11.69 7.68 4.38
CA ARG A 285 -11.67 8.87 5.25
C ARG A 285 -13.05 9.38 5.65
N GLN A 286 -14.07 8.54 5.48
CA GLN A 286 -15.44 8.79 5.89
C GLN A 286 -15.74 8.03 7.17
N ARG A 287 -16.90 8.34 7.77
CA ARG A 287 -17.39 7.69 8.99
C ARG A 287 -18.44 6.63 8.72
N TRP A 288 -18.85 6.44 7.48
CA TRP A 288 -19.91 5.50 7.10
C TRP A 288 -19.31 4.11 6.92
N VAL A 289 -20.05 3.10 7.37
CA VAL A 289 -19.68 1.68 7.27
C VAL A 289 -20.72 1.00 6.38
N PHE A 290 -20.26 0.17 5.45
CA PHE A 290 -21.14 -0.50 4.51
C PHE A 290 -21.48 -1.92 5.00
N ALA A 291 -22.73 -2.31 4.83
CA ALA A 291 -23.23 -3.64 5.16
C ALA A 291 -24.42 -3.98 4.26
N LEU A 292 -24.65 -5.27 4.01
CA LEU A 292 -25.92 -5.70 3.46
C LEU A 292 -27.05 -5.22 4.35
N ASP A 293 -28.10 -4.70 3.74
CA ASP A 293 -29.36 -4.51 4.42
C ASP A 293 -29.91 -5.90 4.83
N MET A 294 -30.37 -6.13 6.05
CA MET A 294 -30.39 -5.27 7.23
C MET A 294 -29.42 -5.79 8.29
N PRO A 295 -28.39 -5.03 8.71
CA PRO A 295 -27.38 -5.54 9.64
C PRO A 295 -27.92 -5.67 11.06
N SER A 296 -27.73 -6.83 11.69
CA SER A 296 -28.14 -7.13 13.06
C SER A 296 -26.96 -7.13 14.04
N TYR A 297 -25.76 -7.48 13.56
CA TYR A 297 -24.53 -7.55 14.35
C TYR A 297 -23.34 -7.03 13.54
N TRP A 298 -22.35 -6.42 14.21
CA TRP A 298 -21.06 -6.04 13.62
C TRP A 298 -19.93 -6.11 14.66
N SER A 299 -18.73 -6.54 14.25
CA SER A 299 -17.56 -6.62 15.13
C SER A 299 -16.74 -5.32 15.20
N LEU A 300 -17.01 -4.34 14.31
CA LEU A 300 -16.21 -3.14 14.21
C LEU A 300 -16.42 -2.19 15.41
N SER A 301 -15.34 -1.98 16.17
CA SER A 301 -15.37 -1.15 17.37
C SER A 301 -15.62 0.34 17.08
N GLY A 302 -16.46 0.97 17.92
CA GLY A 302 -16.82 2.39 17.80
C GLY A 302 -17.84 2.69 16.69
N THR A 303 -18.46 1.64 16.13
CA THR A 303 -19.54 1.72 15.14
C THR A 303 -20.89 1.59 15.82
N PHE A 304 -21.85 2.39 15.38
CA PHE A 304 -23.24 2.39 15.84
C PHE A 304 -24.18 2.44 14.64
N MET A 305 -25.39 1.91 14.82
CA MET A 305 -26.48 2.05 13.87
C MET A 305 -27.32 3.29 14.21
N GLY A 306 -27.51 4.18 13.23
CA GLY A 306 -28.39 5.35 13.35
C GLY A 306 -29.88 5.01 13.17
N PRO A 307 -30.79 5.98 13.35
CA PRO A 307 -32.24 5.75 13.19
C PRO A 307 -32.66 5.33 11.79
N GLN A 308 -31.87 5.66 10.76
CA GLN A 308 -32.08 5.23 9.36
C GLN A 308 -31.36 3.93 9.03
N GLN A 309 -31.02 3.12 10.04
CA GLN A 309 -30.36 1.82 9.89
C GLN A 309 -28.97 1.85 9.23
N GLN A 310 -28.41 3.02 8.96
CA GLN A 310 -27.03 3.14 8.47
C GLN A 310 -26.03 2.91 9.60
N LEU A 311 -24.94 2.21 9.29
CA LEU A 311 -23.82 2.05 10.21
C LEU A 311 -22.87 3.25 10.07
N ALA A 312 -22.53 3.86 11.20
CA ALA A 312 -21.61 4.98 11.27
C ALA A 312 -20.62 4.80 12.43
N ARG A 313 -19.43 5.38 12.28
CA ARG A 313 -18.32 5.26 13.22
C ARG A 313 -17.99 6.61 13.84
N ASN A 314 -17.52 6.59 15.08
CA ASN A 314 -17.07 7.80 15.79
C ASN A 314 -15.76 8.39 15.24
N ALA A 315 -15.00 7.60 14.47
CA ALA A 315 -13.73 7.98 13.86
C ALA A 315 -13.70 7.57 12.37
N PRO A 316 -13.04 8.36 11.51
CA PRO A 316 -12.94 8.05 10.08
C PRO A 316 -12.18 6.74 9.81
N ILE A 317 -12.43 6.17 8.64
CA ILE A 317 -11.78 4.94 8.15
C ILE A 317 -10.59 5.34 7.27
N ASP A 318 -9.45 5.63 7.91
CA ASP A 318 -8.22 6.11 7.25
C ASP A 318 -7.29 4.98 6.80
N GLN A 319 -7.55 3.77 7.27
CA GLN A 319 -6.81 2.56 6.93
C GLN A 319 -7.77 1.44 6.56
N ARG A 320 -7.28 0.48 5.78
CA ARG A 320 -8.04 -0.71 5.43
C ARG A 320 -8.47 -1.42 6.71
N THR A 321 -9.76 -1.75 6.80
CA THR A 321 -10.38 -2.27 8.01
C THR A 321 -11.24 -3.47 7.67
N ALA A 322 -11.02 -4.59 8.36
CA ALA A 322 -11.85 -5.78 8.26
C ALA A 322 -12.84 -5.84 9.43
N TYR A 323 -14.07 -6.29 9.18
CA TYR A 323 -15.09 -6.48 10.21
C TYR A 323 -16.12 -7.51 9.78
N ASN A 324 -16.62 -8.27 10.76
CA ASN A 324 -17.67 -9.26 10.57
C ASN A 324 -19.03 -8.59 10.73
N VAL A 325 -20.00 -9.01 9.94
CA VAL A 325 -21.38 -8.54 9.97
C VAL A 325 -22.32 -9.72 9.82
N THR A 326 -23.44 -9.67 10.53
CA THR A 326 -24.60 -10.53 10.28
C THR A 326 -25.73 -9.66 9.74
N SER A 327 -26.39 -10.06 8.65
CA SER A 327 -27.48 -9.29 8.04
C SER A 327 -28.64 -10.18 7.60
N TYR A 328 -29.82 -9.58 7.45
CA TYR A 328 -31.03 -10.27 6.97
C TYR A 328 -31.55 -9.59 5.71
N THR A 329 -31.62 -10.31 4.59
CA THR A 329 -32.07 -9.74 3.31
C THR A 329 -33.58 -9.52 3.25
N ASP A 330 -34.37 -10.29 4.02
CA ASP A 330 -35.80 -10.06 4.24
C ASP A 330 -36.02 -9.42 5.63
N PHE A 331 -36.67 -8.25 5.65
CA PHE A 331 -36.87 -7.48 6.86
C PHE A 331 -38.06 -6.53 6.74
N ARG A 332 -38.55 -6.08 7.89
CA ARG A 332 -39.48 -4.95 8.01
C ARG A 332 -38.96 -3.93 9.00
N VAL A 333 -39.05 -2.66 8.64
CA VAL A 333 -38.51 -1.56 9.43
C VAL A 333 -39.56 -0.47 9.62
N GLY A 334 -39.70 0.01 10.85
CA GLY A 334 -40.44 1.25 11.14
C GLY A 334 -41.93 1.16 10.78
N ARG A 335 -42.65 0.19 11.35
CA ARG A 335 -44.10 0.00 11.12
C ARG A 335 -44.95 1.22 11.46
N GLU A 336 -44.51 2.02 12.42
CA GLU A 336 -45.16 3.27 12.82
C GLU A 336 -44.22 4.45 12.59
N LEU A 337 -44.73 5.53 12.01
CA LEU A 337 -43.98 6.76 11.76
C LEU A 337 -44.74 7.93 12.39
N SER A 338 -44.10 8.64 13.32
CA SER A 338 -44.71 9.83 13.94
C SER A 338 -45.02 10.90 12.88
N ASP A 339 -46.04 11.72 13.12
CA ASP A 339 -46.43 12.81 12.20
C ASP A 339 -45.29 13.76 11.85
N LEU A 340 -44.38 14.03 12.80
CA LEU A 340 -43.20 14.86 12.56
C LEU A 340 -42.31 14.26 11.46
N TYR A 341 -41.96 12.97 11.59
CA TYR A 341 -41.17 12.26 10.60
C TYR A 341 -41.94 12.08 9.30
N ARG A 342 -43.25 11.81 9.36
CA ARG A 342 -44.11 11.74 8.17
C ARG A 342 -44.04 13.03 7.36
N ASN A 343 -44.16 14.18 8.02
CA ASN A 343 -44.03 15.50 7.39
C ASN A 343 -42.61 15.77 6.90
N TRP A 344 -41.58 15.39 7.65
CA TRP A 344 -40.18 15.55 7.23
C TRP A 344 -39.85 14.77 5.94
N TYR A 345 -40.25 13.50 5.90
CA TYR A 345 -39.97 12.58 4.82
C TYR A 345 -40.89 12.77 3.61
N SER A 346 -41.97 13.53 3.74
CA SER A 346 -42.84 13.97 2.62
C SER A 346 -42.56 15.40 2.17
N HIS A 347 -41.70 16.15 2.88
CA HIS A 347 -41.43 17.55 2.56
C HIS A 347 -40.70 17.71 1.21
N LEU A 348 -41.20 18.66 0.41
CA LEU A 348 -40.57 19.20 -0.79
C LEU A 348 -40.56 20.74 -0.72
N PRO A 349 -39.52 21.40 -1.25
CA PRO A 349 -39.52 22.85 -1.38
C PRO A 349 -40.64 23.34 -2.29
N GLU A 350 -41.31 24.43 -1.87
CA GLU A 350 -42.31 25.09 -2.71
C GLU A 350 -41.70 25.49 -4.07
N SER A 351 -42.49 25.37 -5.14
CA SER A 351 -42.11 25.68 -6.53
C SER A 351 -41.01 24.82 -7.18
N SER A 352 -40.50 23.80 -6.49
CA SER A 352 -39.52 22.86 -7.06
C SER A 352 -40.21 21.76 -7.87
N ASN A 353 -39.75 21.55 -9.11
CA ASN A 353 -40.23 20.50 -10.02
C ASN A 353 -41.78 20.44 -10.15
N PRO A 354 -42.44 21.56 -10.55
CA PRO A 354 -43.90 21.66 -10.58
C PRO A 354 -44.55 20.70 -11.58
N ARG A 355 -43.88 20.35 -12.70
CA ARG A 355 -44.44 19.41 -13.68
C ARG A 355 -44.46 18.00 -13.10
N THR A 356 -43.40 17.60 -12.39
CA THR A 356 -43.35 16.32 -11.68
C THR A 356 -44.43 16.24 -10.62
N ALA A 357 -44.63 17.30 -9.83
CA ALA A 357 -45.69 17.33 -8.81
C ALA A 357 -47.10 17.28 -9.42
N ALA A 358 -47.31 17.84 -10.63
CA ALA A 358 -48.58 17.73 -11.35
C ALA A 358 -48.81 16.31 -11.88
N LEU A 359 -47.79 15.70 -12.49
CA LEU A 359 -47.84 14.31 -12.96
C LEU A 359 -48.11 13.32 -11.83
N ALA A 360 -47.39 13.46 -10.71
CA ALA A 360 -47.57 12.62 -9.53
C ALA A 360 -49.00 12.71 -8.97
N ARG A 361 -49.59 13.92 -8.93
CA ARG A 361 -50.99 14.09 -8.49
C ARG A 361 -51.97 13.40 -9.45
N GLY A 362 -51.79 13.55 -10.76
CA GLY A 362 -52.66 12.88 -11.74
C GLY A 362 -52.61 11.35 -11.63
N LEU A 363 -51.41 10.77 -11.55
CA LEU A 363 -51.24 9.33 -11.34
C LEU A 363 -51.81 8.87 -9.99
N ARG A 364 -51.75 9.72 -8.96
CA ARG A 364 -52.32 9.43 -7.64
C ARG A 364 -53.84 9.46 -7.64
N ASP A 365 -54.47 10.35 -8.40
CA ASP A 365 -55.93 10.42 -8.50
C ASP A 365 -56.51 9.16 -9.15
N GLU A 366 -55.74 8.52 -10.05
CA GLU A 366 -56.08 7.23 -10.66
C GLU A 366 -55.73 6.03 -9.76
N ALA A 367 -54.72 6.17 -8.90
CA ALA A 367 -54.26 5.11 -8.02
C ALA A 367 -55.07 5.01 -6.71
N GLY A 368 -55.74 3.87 -6.49
CA GLY A 368 -56.58 3.65 -5.30
C GLY A 368 -55.85 3.45 -3.96
N SER A 369 -54.51 3.36 -3.94
CA SER A 369 -53.71 3.21 -2.71
C SER A 369 -52.27 3.68 -2.89
N ASP A 370 -51.53 3.90 -1.79
CA ASP A 370 -50.10 4.25 -1.83
C ASP A 370 -49.28 3.19 -2.59
N ARG A 371 -49.62 1.90 -2.42
CA ARG A 371 -48.96 0.80 -3.14
C ARG A 371 -49.27 0.81 -4.63
N ALA A 372 -50.54 0.99 -5.00
CA ALA A 372 -50.93 1.09 -6.40
C ALA A 372 -50.28 2.29 -7.09
N PHE A 373 -50.09 3.40 -6.37
CA PHE A 373 -49.39 4.57 -6.90
C PHE A 373 -47.89 4.30 -7.12
N VAL A 374 -47.23 3.65 -6.15
CA VAL A 374 -45.85 3.18 -6.29
C VAL A 374 -45.68 2.32 -7.54
N ASP A 375 -46.55 1.32 -7.70
CA ASP A 375 -46.47 0.37 -8.81
C ASP A 375 -46.76 1.10 -10.15
N ALA A 376 -47.76 1.99 -10.22
CA ALA A 376 -48.04 2.80 -11.41
C ALA A 376 -46.87 3.71 -11.84
N VAL A 377 -46.11 4.24 -10.88
CA VAL A 377 -44.91 5.03 -11.20
C VAL A 377 -43.78 4.15 -11.74
N LEU A 378 -43.62 2.92 -11.22
CA LEU A 378 -42.64 1.97 -11.76
C LEU A 378 -43.03 1.51 -13.17
N ASP A 379 -44.31 1.22 -13.40
CA ASP A 379 -44.84 0.86 -14.71
C ASP A 379 -44.63 2.00 -15.71
N MET A 380 -44.88 3.26 -15.32
CA MET A 380 -44.59 4.42 -16.15
C MET A 380 -43.11 4.51 -16.56
N LEU A 381 -42.19 4.25 -15.63
CA LEU A 381 -40.75 4.26 -15.93
C LEU A 381 -40.35 3.11 -16.87
N HIS A 382 -41.00 1.96 -16.74
CA HIS A 382 -40.76 0.77 -17.55
C HIS A 382 -41.32 0.88 -18.98
N GLU A 383 -42.55 1.37 -19.12
CA GLU A 383 -43.28 1.40 -20.39
C GLU A 383 -42.88 2.57 -21.30
N GLN A 384 -42.45 3.69 -20.71
CA GLN A 384 -42.03 4.87 -21.47
C GLN A 384 -40.55 4.78 -21.88
N GLU A 385 -40.17 5.59 -22.87
CA GLU A 385 -38.81 5.66 -23.41
C GLU A 385 -37.82 6.36 -22.45
N PHE A 386 -37.57 5.75 -21.29
CA PHE A 386 -36.50 6.10 -20.37
C PHE A 386 -35.24 5.29 -20.68
N TYR A 387 -34.06 5.92 -20.59
CA TYR A 387 -32.79 5.26 -20.89
C TYR A 387 -31.75 5.45 -19.78
N TYR A 388 -31.15 4.33 -19.39
CA TYR A 388 -30.04 4.31 -18.45
C TYR A 388 -28.71 4.65 -19.14
N THR A 389 -27.97 5.65 -18.64
CA THR A 389 -26.69 6.08 -19.23
C THR A 389 -25.74 6.73 -18.22
N LEU A 390 -24.43 6.51 -18.40
CA LEU A 390 -23.35 7.12 -17.60
C LEU A 390 -23.07 8.59 -17.96
N GLU A 391 -23.50 9.03 -19.13
CA GLU A 391 -23.30 10.39 -19.64
C GLU A 391 -24.64 11.12 -19.81
N PRO A 392 -25.41 11.35 -18.72
CA PRO A 392 -26.70 12.01 -18.81
C PRO A 392 -26.53 13.50 -19.18
N PRO A 393 -27.46 14.07 -19.98
CA PRO A 393 -27.43 15.50 -20.29
C PRO A 393 -27.54 16.37 -19.03
N PRO A 394 -26.90 17.55 -19.00
CA PRO A 394 -26.97 18.45 -17.85
C PRO A 394 -28.40 18.99 -17.66
N LEU A 395 -28.92 18.88 -16.42
CA LEU A 395 -30.34 19.16 -16.16
C LEU A 395 -30.65 20.58 -15.66
N GLY A 396 -29.68 21.36 -15.19
CA GLY A 396 -29.93 22.74 -14.75
C GLY A 396 -30.98 22.88 -13.63
N ASN A 397 -31.88 23.87 -13.74
CA ASN A 397 -32.95 24.11 -12.76
C ASN A 397 -34.10 23.11 -12.93
N ASN A 398 -34.77 22.76 -11.82
CA ASN A 398 -35.80 21.72 -11.76
C ASN A 398 -35.33 20.41 -12.45
N PRO A 399 -34.25 19.79 -11.93
CA PRO A 399 -33.62 18.66 -12.60
C PRO A 399 -34.56 17.47 -12.76
N VAL A 400 -35.54 17.30 -11.86
CA VAL A 400 -36.49 16.18 -11.96
C VAL A 400 -37.52 16.42 -13.07
N ASP A 401 -38.00 17.66 -13.25
CA ASP A 401 -38.84 18.00 -14.40
C ASP A 401 -38.07 17.76 -15.71
N ARG A 402 -36.85 18.27 -15.78
CA ARG A 402 -36.01 18.14 -16.98
C ARG A 402 -35.73 16.68 -17.32
N PHE A 403 -35.48 15.85 -16.31
CA PHE A 403 -35.28 14.43 -16.49
C PHE A 403 -36.55 13.71 -16.98
N LEU A 404 -37.69 13.86 -16.29
CA LEU A 404 -38.90 13.08 -16.62
C LEU A 404 -39.54 13.48 -17.96
N PHE A 405 -39.44 14.74 -18.34
CA PHE A 405 -40.18 15.25 -19.50
C PHE A 405 -39.33 15.62 -20.70
N ASP A 406 -38.06 15.99 -20.50
CA ASP A 406 -37.25 16.56 -21.58
C ASP A 406 -36.13 15.60 -22.01
N THR A 407 -35.32 15.10 -21.06
CA THR A 407 -34.17 14.25 -21.42
C THR A 407 -34.49 12.77 -21.41
N ARG A 408 -35.23 12.28 -20.41
CA ARG A 408 -35.52 10.84 -20.14
C ARG A 408 -34.28 9.93 -20.14
N ARG A 409 -33.10 10.51 -19.98
CA ARG A 409 -31.80 9.83 -20.00
C ARG A 409 -31.09 10.16 -18.70
N GLY A 410 -30.79 9.13 -17.90
CA GLY A 410 -30.31 9.31 -16.54
C GLY A 410 -29.51 8.12 -16.02
N PHE A 411 -28.88 8.32 -14.87
CA PHE A 411 -28.24 7.27 -14.07
C PHE A 411 -29.04 6.98 -12.80
N CYS A 412 -28.65 6.02 -11.97
CA CYS A 412 -29.44 5.58 -10.79
C CYS A 412 -29.90 6.73 -9.87
N GLU A 413 -29.05 7.74 -9.63
CA GLU A 413 -29.39 8.93 -8.84
C GLU A 413 -30.57 9.75 -9.43
N HIS A 414 -30.73 9.75 -10.76
CA HIS A 414 -31.80 10.47 -11.45
C HIS A 414 -33.14 9.78 -11.23
N TYR A 415 -33.16 8.46 -11.40
CA TYR A 415 -34.33 7.62 -11.15
C TYR A 415 -34.72 7.65 -9.66
N ALA A 416 -33.76 7.46 -8.76
CA ALA A 416 -34.01 7.50 -7.31
C ALA A 416 -34.53 8.87 -6.84
N SER A 417 -33.94 9.96 -7.35
CA SER A 417 -34.40 11.32 -7.05
C SER A 417 -35.80 11.58 -7.61
N ALA A 418 -36.04 11.23 -8.87
CA ALA A 418 -37.33 11.46 -9.53
C ALA A 418 -38.47 10.68 -8.86
N PHE A 419 -38.23 9.39 -8.58
CA PHE A 419 -39.16 8.54 -7.86
C PHE A 419 -39.48 9.11 -6.48
N SER A 420 -38.45 9.45 -5.69
CA SER A 420 -38.64 10.02 -4.35
C SER A 420 -39.43 11.33 -4.39
N VAL A 421 -39.16 12.22 -5.36
CA VAL A 421 -39.90 13.48 -5.52
C VAL A 421 -41.37 13.21 -5.90
N MET A 422 -41.67 12.23 -6.75
CA MET A 422 -43.06 11.86 -7.07
C MET A 422 -43.81 11.35 -5.84
N MET A 423 -43.18 10.48 -5.04
CA MET A 423 -43.76 9.98 -3.78
C MET A 423 -44.08 11.11 -2.80
N ARG A 424 -43.09 11.99 -2.57
CA ARG A 424 -43.25 13.12 -1.65
C ARG A 424 -44.30 14.13 -2.12
N SER A 425 -44.45 14.31 -3.44
CA SER A 425 -45.42 15.24 -4.04
C SER A 425 -46.88 14.89 -3.71
N VAL A 426 -47.15 13.63 -3.33
CA VAL A 426 -48.48 13.15 -2.95
C VAL A 426 -48.56 12.74 -1.47
N GLY A 427 -47.58 13.18 -0.67
CA GLY A 427 -47.56 12.97 0.78
C GLY A 427 -47.08 11.58 1.23
N ILE A 428 -46.54 10.75 0.33
CA ILE A 428 -45.92 9.47 0.71
C ILE A 428 -44.51 9.77 1.24
N PRO A 429 -44.18 9.37 2.48
CA PRO A 429 -42.83 9.57 3.02
C PRO A 429 -41.82 8.74 2.21
N ALA A 430 -40.78 9.39 1.69
CA ALA A 430 -39.75 8.73 0.89
C ALA A 430 -38.36 9.25 1.23
N ARG A 431 -37.32 8.43 1.09
CA ARG A 431 -35.92 8.82 1.28
C ARG A 431 -35.02 8.11 0.25
N VAL A 432 -33.88 8.71 -0.06
CA VAL A 432 -32.89 8.13 -0.97
C VAL A 432 -31.82 7.42 -0.13
N VAL A 433 -31.42 6.23 -0.55
CA VAL A 433 -30.32 5.49 0.07
C VAL A 433 -29.18 5.41 -0.92
N LEU A 434 -27.97 5.69 -0.45
CA LEU A 434 -26.73 5.55 -1.19
C LEU A 434 -25.92 4.38 -0.63
N GLY A 435 -25.34 3.61 -1.54
CA GLY A 435 -24.50 2.49 -1.19
C GLY A 435 -23.92 1.84 -2.43
N TYR A 436 -23.82 0.52 -2.41
CA TYR A 436 -23.36 -0.28 -3.53
C TYR A 436 -24.36 -1.39 -3.79
N GLN A 437 -24.54 -1.76 -5.05
CA GLN A 437 -25.44 -2.86 -5.43
C GLN A 437 -24.70 -3.85 -6.33
N GLY A 438 -24.83 -5.13 -6.01
CA GLY A 438 -24.28 -6.23 -6.79
C GLY A 438 -22.86 -6.60 -6.36
N GLY A 439 -21.85 -6.16 -7.11
CA GLY A 439 -20.47 -6.62 -7.01
C GLY A 439 -20.20 -7.90 -7.80
N THR A 440 -18.92 -8.15 -8.09
CA THR A 440 -18.49 -9.30 -8.90
C THR A 440 -17.83 -10.37 -8.03
N ILE A 441 -18.28 -11.61 -8.17
CA ILE A 441 -17.66 -12.75 -7.51
C ILE A 441 -16.31 -13.04 -8.18
N ASN A 442 -15.24 -13.15 -7.37
CA ASN A 442 -13.98 -13.68 -7.84
C ASN A 442 -13.98 -15.22 -7.69
N PRO A 443 -14.18 -15.99 -8.77
CA PRO A 443 -14.33 -17.44 -8.68
C PRO A 443 -13.06 -18.15 -8.19
N LEU A 444 -11.89 -17.49 -8.30
CA LEU A 444 -10.61 -18.04 -7.83
C LEU A 444 -10.40 -17.80 -6.33
N GLY A 445 -11.00 -16.74 -5.80
CA GLY A 445 -10.78 -16.28 -4.43
C GLY A 445 -11.96 -16.52 -3.49
N GLY A 446 -13.13 -16.95 -3.99
CA GLY A 446 -14.31 -17.23 -3.16
C GLY A 446 -14.90 -16.00 -2.46
N HIS A 447 -14.54 -14.79 -2.87
CA HIS A 447 -15.01 -13.53 -2.29
C HIS A 447 -15.63 -12.63 -3.35
N LEU A 448 -16.52 -11.75 -2.91
CA LEU A 448 -17.15 -10.72 -3.71
C LEU A 448 -16.27 -9.46 -3.71
N ILE A 449 -16.04 -8.88 -4.88
CA ILE A 449 -15.36 -7.59 -5.05
C ILE A 449 -16.43 -6.55 -5.35
N VAL A 450 -16.48 -5.50 -4.52
CA VAL A 450 -17.36 -4.34 -4.74
C VAL A 450 -16.49 -3.14 -5.10
N ARG A 451 -16.74 -2.55 -6.28
CA ARG A 451 -15.98 -1.44 -6.84
C ARG A 451 -16.72 -0.12 -6.70
N GLN A 452 -16.02 0.99 -6.91
CA GLN A 452 -16.66 2.31 -7.05
C GLN A 452 -17.66 2.34 -8.21
N SER A 453 -17.42 1.54 -9.26
CA SER A 453 -18.37 1.32 -10.36
C SER A 453 -19.70 0.67 -9.95
N ASP A 454 -19.73 -0.02 -8.81
CA ASP A 454 -20.94 -0.63 -8.25
C ASP A 454 -21.75 0.36 -7.38
N ALA A 455 -21.30 1.62 -7.25
CA ALA A 455 -22.01 2.64 -6.48
C ALA A 455 -23.42 2.83 -7.03
N HIS A 456 -24.40 2.84 -6.12
CA HIS A 456 -25.81 2.81 -6.47
C HIS A 456 -26.65 3.67 -5.54
N ALA A 457 -27.73 4.21 -6.10
CA ALA A 457 -28.74 4.98 -5.41
C ALA A 457 -30.11 4.33 -5.60
N TRP A 458 -30.80 4.06 -4.51
CA TRP A 458 -32.17 3.54 -4.52
C TRP A 458 -33.05 4.33 -3.55
N THR A 459 -34.31 3.93 -3.42
CA THR A 459 -35.28 4.63 -2.58
C THR A 459 -35.87 3.73 -1.51
N GLU A 460 -36.34 4.35 -0.44
CA GLU A 460 -37.20 3.71 0.55
C GLU A 460 -38.46 4.57 0.68
N VAL A 461 -39.62 3.92 0.61
CA VAL A 461 -40.91 4.56 0.83
C VAL A 461 -41.57 3.96 2.07
N TRP A 462 -42.24 4.80 2.83
CA TRP A 462 -43.01 4.34 3.98
C TRP A 462 -44.45 4.07 3.56
N ILE A 463 -44.92 2.84 3.73
CA ILE A 463 -46.29 2.44 3.44
C ILE A 463 -46.97 2.02 4.75
N ASP A 464 -48.16 2.54 4.99
CA ASP A 464 -48.91 2.25 6.21
C ASP A 464 -49.14 0.74 6.40
N GLY A 465 -48.95 0.25 7.62
CA GLY A 465 -49.01 -1.18 7.97
C GLY A 465 -47.84 -2.06 7.49
N ILE A 466 -46.98 -1.57 6.59
CA ILE A 466 -45.79 -2.28 6.09
C ILE A 466 -44.50 -1.71 6.71
N GLY A 467 -44.41 -0.38 6.81
CA GLY A 467 -43.21 0.36 7.21
C GLY A 467 -42.37 0.82 6.02
N TRP A 468 -41.08 1.06 6.25
CA TRP A 468 -40.11 1.37 5.21
C TRP A 468 -39.89 0.17 4.29
N HIS A 469 -40.13 0.38 3.00
CA HIS A 469 -39.99 -0.62 1.95
C HIS A 469 -38.97 -0.14 0.92
N ARG A 470 -37.97 -0.96 0.61
CA ARG A 470 -36.95 -0.66 -0.42
C ARG A 470 -37.59 -0.71 -1.81
N ILE A 471 -37.32 0.30 -2.61
CA ILE A 471 -37.72 0.36 -4.02
C ILE A 471 -36.56 0.87 -4.84
N ASP A 472 -36.18 0.12 -5.88
CA ASP A 472 -35.17 0.52 -6.84
C ASP A 472 -35.81 0.88 -8.18
N PRO A 473 -36.07 2.17 -8.45
CA PRO A 473 -36.66 2.59 -9.72
C PRO A 473 -35.74 2.33 -10.93
N THR A 474 -34.45 2.07 -10.70
CA THR A 474 -33.52 1.70 -11.79
C THR A 474 -33.85 0.32 -12.34
N ALA A 475 -34.33 -0.60 -11.49
CA ALA A 475 -34.69 -1.96 -11.90
C ALA A 475 -35.84 -1.98 -12.93
N ALA A 476 -36.70 -0.96 -12.93
CA ALA A 476 -37.77 -0.83 -13.91
C ALA A 476 -37.26 -0.49 -15.33
N VAL A 477 -36.08 0.13 -15.45
CA VAL A 477 -35.54 0.61 -16.74
C VAL A 477 -34.34 -0.20 -17.21
N ALA A 478 -33.56 -0.74 -16.27
CA ALA A 478 -32.37 -1.55 -16.53
C ALA A 478 -32.33 -2.73 -15.56
N PRO A 479 -33.26 -3.71 -15.68
CA PRO A 479 -33.32 -4.86 -14.77
C PRO A 479 -32.01 -5.66 -14.76
N GLU A 480 -31.31 -5.74 -15.90
CA GLU A 480 -30.05 -6.48 -16.04
C GLU A 480 -28.94 -5.91 -15.16
N ARG A 481 -28.99 -4.60 -14.86
CA ARG A 481 -28.04 -3.94 -13.95
C ARG A 481 -28.16 -4.46 -12.52
N VAL A 482 -29.37 -4.84 -12.10
CA VAL A 482 -29.65 -5.35 -10.75
C VAL A 482 -29.51 -6.87 -10.70
N GLU A 483 -29.96 -7.58 -11.75
CA GLU A 483 -29.93 -9.05 -11.83
C GLU A 483 -28.54 -9.64 -12.06
N PHE A 484 -27.70 -8.99 -12.88
CA PHE A 484 -26.35 -9.49 -13.21
C PHE A 484 -25.23 -8.62 -12.63
N GLY A 485 -25.52 -7.36 -12.26
CA GLY A 485 -24.50 -6.40 -11.80
C GLY A 485 -23.77 -5.69 -12.94
N ALA A 486 -23.08 -4.59 -12.64
CA ALA A 486 -22.48 -3.70 -13.65
C ALA A 486 -21.47 -4.39 -14.57
N ALA A 487 -20.59 -5.22 -13.99
CA ALA A 487 -19.50 -5.85 -14.73
C ALA A 487 -20.01 -6.94 -15.69
N ASP A 488 -20.92 -7.80 -15.24
CA ASP A 488 -21.42 -8.91 -16.07
C ASP A 488 -22.33 -8.38 -17.19
N ALA A 489 -23.15 -7.37 -16.91
CA ALA A 489 -23.94 -6.66 -17.93
C ALA A 489 -23.04 -6.00 -19.02
N ALA A 490 -21.80 -5.62 -18.68
CA ALA A 490 -20.85 -5.10 -19.66
C ALA A 490 -20.30 -6.18 -20.60
N PHE A 491 -20.11 -7.43 -20.15
CA PHE A 491 -19.56 -8.51 -20.97
C PHE A 491 -20.56 -9.20 -21.91
N ASP A 492 -21.85 -8.98 -21.68
CA ASP A 492 -22.96 -9.49 -22.51
C ASP A 492 -23.44 -8.50 -23.58
N GLY A 493 -22.72 -7.39 -23.77
CA GLY A 493 -22.98 -6.39 -24.81
C GLY A 493 -24.05 -5.34 -24.46
N ILE A 494 -24.78 -5.55 -23.35
CA ILE A 494 -25.76 -4.59 -22.82
C ILE A 494 -25.06 -3.31 -22.33
N GLY A 495 -23.86 -3.45 -21.75
CA GLY A 495 -23.07 -2.30 -21.28
C GLY A 495 -22.69 -1.30 -22.38
N GLU A 496 -22.52 -1.72 -23.64
CA GLU A 496 -22.25 -0.78 -24.75
C GLU A 496 -23.41 0.22 -24.93
N THR A 497 -24.65 -0.18 -24.65
CA THR A 497 -25.82 0.70 -24.71
C THR A 497 -25.87 1.72 -23.57
N TRP A 498 -25.21 1.44 -22.45
CA TRP A 498 -25.10 2.33 -21.28
C TRP A 498 -23.84 3.20 -21.28
N GLY A 499 -22.91 2.95 -22.23
CA GLY A 499 -21.62 3.64 -22.34
C GLY A 499 -20.44 2.90 -21.67
N PHE A 500 -20.63 1.67 -21.21
CA PHE A 500 -19.54 0.81 -20.73
C PHE A 500 -18.86 0.12 -21.90
N ALA A 501 -17.58 0.44 -22.15
CA ALA A 501 -16.76 -0.37 -23.05
C ALA A 501 -16.38 -1.68 -22.31
N ALA A 502 -16.74 -2.83 -22.88
CA ALA A 502 -16.34 -4.11 -22.31
C ALA A 502 -14.80 -4.24 -22.38
N PRO A 503 -14.08 -4.34 -21.26
CA PRO A 503 -12.66 -4.65 -21.31
C PRO A 503 -12.47 -6.03 -21.94
N SER A 504 -11.30 -6.30 -22.51
CA SER A 504 -11.04 -7.62 -23.08
C SER A 504 -11.17 -8.71 -22.00
N ARG A 505 -11.91 -9.79 -22.26
CA ARG A 505 -12.18 -10.88 -21.30
C ARG A 505 -10.89 -11.45 -20.67
N TRP A 506 -9.80 -11.54 -21.42
CA TRP A 506 -8.50 -11.98 -20.90
C TRP A 506 -7.91 -10.99 -19.88
N ALA A 507 -7.98 -9.68 -20.14
CA ALA A 507 -7.48 -8.66 -19.21
C ALA A 507 -8.30 -8.64 -17.92
N TYR A 508 -9.60 -8.89 -18.04
CA TYR A 508 -10.47 -9.06 -16.88
C TYR A 508 -10.08 -10.29 -16.03
N GLN A 509 -9.84 -11.44 -16.66
CA GLN A 509 -9.33 -12.63 -15.97
C GLN A 509 -7.98 -12.38 -15.29
N VAL A 510 -7.06 -11.66 -15.93
CA VAL A 510 -5.78 -11.24 -15.32
C VAL A 510 -6.02 -10.35 -14.10
N THR A 511 -7.00 -9.45 -14.18
CA THR A 511 -7.36 -8.56 -13.06
C THR A 511 -7.92 -9.36 -11.88
N LEU A 512 -8.80 -10.33 -12.12
CA LEU A 512 -9.34 -11.22 -11.08
C LEU A 512 -8.25 -12.10 -10.45
N ALA A 513 -7.34 -12.64 -11.26
CA ALA A 513 -6.20 -13.42 -10.77
C ALA A 513 -5.22 -12.55 -9.94
N TRP A 514 -4.97 -11.32 -10.40
CA TRP A 514 -4.15 -10.36 -9.66
C TRP A 514 -4.78 -9.97 -8.32
N ASP A 515 -6.10 -9.74 -8.31
CA ASP A 515 -6.83 -9.46 -7.09
C ASP A 515 -6.76 -10.63 -6.09
N MET A 516 -6.98 -11.87 -6.56
CA MET A 516 -6.83 -13.07 -5.74
C MET A 516 -5.43 -13.17 -5.11
N LEU A 517 -4.37 -12.96 -5.90
CA LEU A 517 -3.00 -12.97 -5.40
C LEU A 517 -2.77 -11.87 -4.35
N ASN A 518 -3.32 -10.68 -4.58
CA ASN A 518 -3.22 -9.57 -3.65
C ASN A 518 -3.98 -9.84 -2.35
N THR A 519 -5.20 -10.39 -2.42
CA THR A 519 -5.99 -10.80 -1.24
C THR A 519 -5.26 -11.87 -0.44
N ARG A 520 -4.76 -12.92 -1.10
CA ARG A 520 -3.97 -14.00 -0.47
C ARG A 520 -2.70 -13.46 0.21
N TRP A 521 -2.01 -12.54 -0.45
CA TRP A 521 -0.84 -11.85 0.10
C TRP A 521 -1.20 -11.05 1.35
N ASN A 522 -2.31 -10.32 1.31
CA ASN A 522 -2.80 -9.53 2.43
C ASN A 522 -3.15 -10.43 3.62
N GLU A 523 -3.87 -11.53 3.40
CA GLU A 523 -4.19 -12.49 4.47
C GLU A 523 -2.93 -13.10 5.10
N TRP A 524 -2.00 -13.60 4.28
CA TRP A 524 -0.86 -14.38 4.77
C TRP A 524 0.26 -13.54 5.36
N ILE A 525 0.54 -12.37 4.76
CA ILE A 525 1.73 -11.59 5.09
C ILE A 525 1.36 -10.36 5.92
N LEU A 526 0.32 -9.62 5.52
CA LEU A 526 -0.15 -8.45 6.28
C LEU A 526 -1.04 -8.85 7.46
N GLY A 527 -1.86 -9.88 7.27
CA GLY A 527 -2.76 -10.48 8.25
C GLY A 527 -2.07 -11.42 9.24
N TYR A 528 -0.74 -11.55 9.18
CA TYR A 528 0.05 -12.25 10.20
C TYR A 528 0.10 -11.43 11.51
N GLY A 529 -1.04 -11.39 12.19
CA GLY A 529 -1.26 -10.70 13.46
C GLY A 529 -0.98 -11.55 14.70
N PRO A 530 -1.32 -11.05 15.90
CA PRO A 530 -1.07 -11.73 17.16
C PRO A 530 -1.72 -13.12 17.26
N GLU A 531 -2.93 -13.28 16.72
CA GLU A 531 -3.68 -14.53 16.78
C GLU A 531 -3.06 -15.63 15.91
N THR A 532 -2.80 -15.34 14.63
CA THR A 532 -2.14 -16.26 13.69
C THR A 532 -0.73 -16.61 14.15
N GLN A 533 0.02 -15.63 14.66
CA GLN A 533 1.32 -15.85 15.29
C GLN A 533 1.20 -16.79 16.51
N SER A 534 0.25 -16.56 17.41
CA SER A 534 0.03 -17.42 18.58
C SER A 534 -0.31 -18.87 18.21
N SER A 535 -1.14 -19.07 17.18
CA SER A 535 -1.53 -20.39 16.68
C SER A 535 -0.34 -21.13 16.07
N PHE A 536 0.47 -20.44 15.27
CA PHE A 536 1.70 -20.99 14.70
C PHE A 536 2.72 -21.37 15.80
N MET A 537 2.88 -20.54 16.83
CA MET A 537 3.79 -20.84 17.95
C MET A 537 3.31 -22.05 18.76
N ARG A 538 2.00 -22.18 18.98
CA ARG A 538 1.40 -23.38 19.60
C ARG A 538 1.66 -24.63 18.78
N TRP A 539 1.51 -24.55 17.46
CA TRP A 539 1.86 -25.64 16.54
C TRP A 539 3.35 -26.03 16.62
N LEU A 540 4.25 -25.06 16.80
CA LEU A 540 5.69 -25.29 17.00
C LEU A 540 6.03 -25.88 18.39
N GLY A 541 5.03 -26.15 19.25
CA GLY A 541 5.20 -26.72 20.59
C GLY A 541 5.26 -25.69 21.72
N MET A 542 5.10 -24.40 21.44
CA MET A 542 5.03 -23.35 22.46
C MET A 542 3.61 -23.22 23.00
N HIS A 543 3.27 -24.04 24.00
CA HIS A 543 1.92 -24.15 24.58
C HIS A 543 1.36 -22.82 25.11
N GLU A 544 2.23 -21.93 25.59
CA GLU A 544 1.88 -20.56 26.01
C GLU A 544 2.84 -19.55 25.36
N PRO A 545 2.51 -19.04 24.17
CA PRO A 545 3.37 -18.12 23.45
C PRO A 545 3.29 -16.71 24.05
N THR A 546 4.15 -16.45 25.04
CA THR A 546 4.36 -15.10 25.57
C THR A 546 5.41 -14.38 24.74
N TRP A 547 5.28 -13.05 24.60
CA TRP A 547 6.25 -12.22 23.87
C TRP A 547 7.69 -12.41 24.36
N ARG A 548 7.87 -12.70 25.67
CA ARG A 548 9.18 -13.02 26.27
C ARG A 548 9.78 -14.30 25.70
N LYS A 549 9.00 -15.39 25.66
CA LYS A 549 9.44 -16.68 25.11
C LYS A 549 9.78 -16.53 23.63
N MET A 550 8.96 -15.80 22.88
CA MET A 550 9.19 -15.51 21.46
C MET A 550 10.47 -14.73 21.19
N LEU A 551 10.72 -13.68 21.98
CA LEU A 551 11.94 -12.89 21.89
C LEU A 551 13.18 -13.73 22.26
N LEU A 552 13.10 -14.54 23.33
CA LEU A 552 14.16 -15.46 23.71
C LEU A 552 14.45 -16.48 22.60
N THR A 553 13.41 -17.09 22.01
CA THR A 553 13.57 -18.02 20.88
C THR A 553 14.24 -17.36 19.68
N LEU A 554 13.84 -16.12 19.35
CA LEU A 554 14.46 -15.34 18.28
C LEU A 554 15.94 -15.11 18.59
N VAL A 555 16.28 -14.64 19.79
CA VAL A 555 17.68 -14.40 20.19
C VAL A 555 18.50 -15.68 20.11
N THR A 556 17.99 -16.81 20.60
CA THR A 556 18.70 -18.11 20.48
C THR A 556 18.89 -18.55 19.03
N LEU A 557 17.89 -18.37 18.16
CA LEU A 557 18.00 -18.69 16.73
C LEU A 557 19.03 -17.80 16.04
N VAL A 558 19.05 -16.50 16.35
CA VAL A 558 20.03 -15.54 15.82
C VAL A 558 21.45 -15.93 16.27
N ILE A 559 21.64 -16.22 17.56
CA ILE A 559 22.94 -16.65 18.09
C ILE A 559 23.36 -17.98 17.46
N ALA A 560 22.47 -18.96 17.33
CA ALA A 560 22.74 -20.24 16.68
C ALA A 560 23.14 -20.06 15.21
N LEU A 561 22.44 -19.20 14.46
CA LEU A 561 22.76 -18.89 13.07
C LEU A 561 24.13 -18.21 12.94
N ILE A 562 24.42 -17.22 13.78
CA ILE A 562 25.74 -16.55 13.81
C ILE A 562 26.85 -17.55 14.15
N MET A 563 26.63 -18.43 15.13
CA MET A 563 27.60 -19.48 15.48
C MET A 563 27.80 -20.47 14.32
N ALA A 564 26.73 -20.89 13.65
CA ALA A 564 26.81 -21.79 12.50
C ALA A 564 27.58 -21.14 11.33
N ILE A 565 27.29 -19.89 10.99
CA ILE A 565 28.02 -19.13 9.96
C ILE A 565 29.49 -18.95 10.38
N SER A 566 29.75 -18.58 11.62
CA SER A 566 31.11 -18.41 12.14
C SER A 566 31.90 -19.72 12.08
N LEU A 567 31.27 -20.85 12.46
CA LEU A 567 31.86 -22.17 12.36
C LEU A 567 32.14 -22.55 10.89
N LEU A 568 31.18 -22.34 9.98
CA LEU A 568 31.36 -22.57 8.55
C LEU A 568 32.50 -21.73 7.98
N LEU A 569 32.60 -20.45 8.37
CA LEU A 569 33.70 -19.57 7.97
C LEU A 569 35.04 -20.04 8.55
N VAL A 570 35.09 -20.47 9.80
CA VAL A 570 36.29 -21.03 10.42
C VAL A 570 36.72 -22.32 9.74
N LEU A 571 35.78 -23.20 9.37
CA LEU A 571 36.05 -24.45 8.67
C LEU A 571 36.52 -24.20 7.22
N ARG A 572 35.89 -23.24 6.52
CA ARG A 572 36.17 -22.91 5.11
C ARG A 572 37.42 -22.06 4.93
N TYR A 573 37.65 -21.11 5.83
CA TYR A 573 38.82 -20.22 5.87
C TYR A 573 39.76 -20.61 7.01
N ARG A 574 39.89 -21.93 7.27
CA ARG A 574 40.96 -22.45 8.13
C ARG A 574 42.26 -21.82 7.64
N GLN A 575 42.98 -21.16 8.55
CA GLN A 575 44.22 -20.47 8.18
C GLN A 575 45.11 -21.43 7.38
N PRO A 576 45.73 -20.98 6.27
CA PRO A 576 46.72 -21.78 5.59
C PRO A 576 47.73 -22.26 6.63
N LYS A 577 48.10 -23.56 6.58
CA LYS A 577 49.04 -24.18 7.54
C LYS A 577 50.16 -23.18 7.81
N LYS A 578 50.29 -22.71 9.07
CA LYS A 578 51.29 -21.73 9.50
C LYS A 578 52.60 -21.98 8.74
N ASP A 579 53.01 -21.05 7.89
CA ASP A 579 54.18 -21.15 7.02
C ASP A 579 55.37 -21.76 7.78
N GLN A 580 55.65 -23.04 7.49
CA GLN A 580 56.68 -23.80 8.19
C GLN A 580 58.06 -23.26 7.84
N ALA A 581 58.25 -22.73 6.63
CA ALA A 581 59.48 -22.06 6.23
C ALA A 581 59.72 -20.79 7.08
N ALA A 582 58.68 -19.99 7.31
CA ALA A 582 58.75 -18.82 8.19
C ALA A 582 59.15 -19.17 9.63
N ARG A 583 58.61 -20.27 10.19
CA ARG A 583 58.96 -20.73 11.54
C ARG A 583 60.39 -21.24 11.64
N LEU A 584 60.86 -21.99 10.64
CA LEU A 584 62.23 -22.48 10.57
C LEU A 584 63.22 -21.31 10.43
N TYR A 585 62.90 -20.33 9.58
CA TYR A 585 63.73 -19.14 9.42
C TYR A 585 63.75 -18.27 10.67
N ALA A 586 62.64 -18.11 11.38
CA ALA A 586 62.63 -17.40 12.67
C ALA A 586 63.50 -18.08 13.74
N ARG A 587 63.63 -19.41 13.73
CA ARG A 587 64.58 -20.12 14.62
C ARG A 587 66.03 -19.83 14.23
N PHE A 588 66.33 -19.82 12.93
CA PHE A 588 67.63 -19.41 12.41
C PHE A 588 67.97 -17.97 12.81
N VAL A 589 67.06 -17.02 12.59
CA VAL A 589 67.23 -15.61 12.99
C VAL A 589 67.58 -15.49 14.47
N ARG A 590 66.87 -16.21 15.37
CA ARG A 590 67.20 -16.23 16.80
C ARG A 590 68.60 -16.76 17.10
N LYS A 591 69.10 -17.73 16.34
CA LYS A 591 70.46 -18.28 16.50
C LYS A 591 71.55 -17.31 16.06
N THR A 592 71.25 -16.36 15.18
CA THR A 592 72.23 -15.35 14.76
C THR A 592 72.51 -14.29 15.83
N GLY A 593 71.64 -14.15 16.84
CA GLY A 593 71.75 -13.08 17.84
C GLY A 593 71.47 -11.67 17.31
N VAL A 594 71.13 -11.52 16.01
CA VAL A 594 70.81 -10.25 15.37
C VAL A 594 69.30 -10.05 15.29
N GLU A 595 68.79 -8.96 15.86
CA GLU A 595 67.36 -8.64 15.76
C GLU A 595 66.99 -8.13 14.35
N PRO A 596 65.98 -8.72 13.68
CA PRO A 596 65.50 -8.25 12.39
C PRO A 596 64.77 -6.91 12.51
N ARG A 597 64.98 -6.01 11.54
CA ARG A 597 64.31 -4.70 11.48
C ARG A 597 62.93 -4.80 10.85
N THR A 598 62.02 -3.90 11.22
CA THR A 598 60.67 -3.85 10.65
C THR A 598 60.73 -3.55 9.15
N GLY A 599 60.15 -4.43 8.32
CA GLY A 599 60.18 -4.30 6.85
C GLY A 599 61.44 -4.83 6.16
N GLU A 600 62.38 -5.43 6.90
CA GLU A 600 63.60 -6.02 6.36
C GLU A 600 63.30 -7.34 5.63
N THR A 601 63.86 -7.52 4.43
CA THR A 601 63.74 -8.78 3.67
C THR A 601 64.77 -9.79 4.13
N ALA A 602 64.51 -11.09 3.91
CA ALA A 602 65.43 -12.16 4.32
C ALA A 602 66.84 -12.02 3.72
N ARG A 603 66.97 -11.55 2.48
CA ARG A 603 68.28 -11.26 1.86
C ARG A 603 69.01 -10.11 2.54
N VAL A 604 68.29 -9.04 2.86
CA VAL A 604 68.88 -7.86 3.55
C VAL A 604 69.30 -8.22 4.97
N PHE A 605 68.48 -9.01 5.67
CA PHE A 605 68.83 -9.56 6.97
C PHE A 605 70.09 -10.44 6.91
N ALA A 606 70.19 -11.34 5.91
CA ALA A 606 71.34 -12.22 5.75
C ALA A 606 72.66 -11.45 5.57
N LEU A 607 72.67 -10.38 4.75
CA LEU A 607 73.84 -9.53 4.57
C LEU A 607 74.32 -8.91 5.89
N ARG A 608 73.38 -8.41 6.71
CA ARG A 608 73.68 -7.84 8.03
C ARG A 608 74.10 -8.91 9.04
N ALA A 609 73.48 -10.09 9.00
CA ALA A 609 73.82 -11.19 9.88
C ALA A 609 75.24 -11.72 9.63
N ARG A 610 75.75 -11.65 8.38
CA ARG A 610 77.14 -12.00 8.05
C ARG A 610 78.17 -11.15 8.80
N GLU A 611 77.87 -9.88 9.04
CA GLU A 611 78.77 -8.94 9.73
C GLU A 611 78.89 -9.25 11.23
N SER A 612 77.95 -10.01 11.81
CA SER A 612 77.95 -10.36 13.24
C SER A 612 79.02 -11.39 13.63
N GLY A 613 79.54 -12.17 12.68
CA GLY A 613 80.56 -13.21 12.91
C GLY A 613 80.10 -14.43 13.71
N ALA A 614 78.86 -14.49 14.19
CA ALA A 614 78.37 -15.58 15.05
C ALA A 614 78.22 -16.93 14.31
N ILE A 615 78.02 -16.89 12.99
CA ILE A 615 77.78 -18.06 12.12
C ILE A 615 78.56 -17.85 10.81
N PRO A 616 79.15 -18.90 10.21
CA PRO A 616 79.81 -18.80 8.92
C PRO A 616 78.91 -18.17 7.84
N ALA A 617 79.45 -17.22 7.08
CA ALA A 617 78.70 -16.48 6.06
C ALA A 617 78.04 -17.40 5.01
N ALA A 618 78.72 -18.48 4.62
CA ALA A 618 78.20 -19.48 3.68
C ALA A 618 76.91 -20.15 4.20
N THR A 619 76.86 -20.49 5.50
CA THR A 619 75.70 -21.13 6.13
C THR A 619 74.50 -20.18 6.24
N ILE A 620 74.74 -18.88 6.48
CA ILE A 620 73.70 -17.84 6.49
C ILE A 620 73.05 -17.71 5.10
N GLU A 621 73.86 -17.71 4.05
CA GLU A 621 73.40 -17.62 2.66
C GLU A 621 72.63 -18.87 2.24
N GLU A 622 73.15 -20.05 2.57
CA GLU A 622 72.50 -21.34 2.28
C GLU A 622 71.11 -21.44 2.93
N ILE A 623 71.00 -21.13 4.23
CA ILE A 623 69.71 -21.17 4.95
C ILE A 623 68.74 -20.10 4.43
N THR A 624 69.25 -18.92 4.07
CA THR A 624 68.41 -17.84 3.52
C THR A 624 67.90 -18.17 2.13
N GLN A 625 68.73 -18.78 1.29
CA GLN A 625 68.33 -19.25 -0.04
C GLN A 625 67.31 -20.39 0.06
N ALA A 626 67.57 -21.39 0.91
CA ALA A 626 66.62 -22.48 1.18
C ALA A 626 65.27 -21.97 1.71
N TYR A 627 65.27 -20.88 2.51
CA TYR A 627 64.05 -20.24 2.97
C TYR A 627 63.28 -19.54 1.85
N MET A 628 63.96 -18.82 0.97
CA MET A 628 63.31 -18.19 -0.18
C MET A 628 62.74 -19.24 -1.13
N ASP A 629 63.45 -20.32 -1.37
CA ASP A 629 62.99 -21.41 -2.24
C ASP A 629 61.80 -22.16 -1.62
N ALA A 630 61.83 -22.41 -0.31
CA ALA A 630 60.71 -23.02 0.40
C ALA A 630 59.48 -22.10 0.46
N ARG A 631 59.67 -20.78 0.63
CA ARG A 631 58.57 -19.83 0.82
C ARG A 631 57.97 -19.30 -0.48
N TYR A 632 58.78 -19.14 -1.53
CA TYR A 632 58.35 -18.56 -2.81
C TYR A 632 58.41 -19.56 -3.97
N GLY A 633 59.14 -20.67 -3.86
CA GLY A 633 59.26 -21.70 -4.89
C GLY A 633 58.27 -22.86 -4.78
N GLY A 634 57.62 -23.06 -3.63
CA GLY A 634 56.46 -23.94 -3.46
C GLY A 634 56.72 -25.45 -3.55
N SER A 635 57.96 -25.93 -3.43
CA SER A 635 58.29 -27.36 -3.44
C SER A 635 58.48 -27.94 -2.03
N ASP A 636 57.90 -29.13 -1.78
CA ASP A 636 58.07 -29.84 -0.50
C ASP A 636 59.54 -30.23 -0.24
N ALA A 637 60.32 -30.45 -1.31
CA ALA A 637 61.76 -30.73 -1.23
C ALA A 637 62.56 -29.52 -0.70
N ALA A 638 62.23 -28.30 -1.11
CA ALA A 638 62.88 -27.09 -0.61
C ALA A 638 62.62 -26.88 0.90
N GLN A 639 61.43 -27.28 1.37
CA GLN A 639 61.06 -27.19 2.78
C GLN A 639 61.81 -28.21 3.65
N GLN A 640 62.06 -29.43 3.14
CA GLN A 640 62.90 -30.42 3.81
C GLN A 640 64.37 -29.97 3.85
N ASN A 641 64.88 -29.40 2.76
CA ASN A 641 66.25 -28.85 2.72
C ASN A 641 66.45 -27.73 3.74
N LEU A 642 65.50 -26.78 3.85
CA LEU A 642 65.54 -25.74 4.88
C LEU A 642 65.54 -26.34 6.30
N GLN A 643 64.72 -27.38 6.53
CA GLN A 643 64.65 -28.03 7.84
C GLN A 643 65.98 -28.71 8.18
N SER A 644 66.59 -29.42 7.23
CA SER A 644 67.91 -30.03 7.38
C SER A 644 68.97 -28.97 7.67
N ALA A 645 69.04 -27.90 6.88
CA ALA A 645 70.03 -26.82 7.03
C ALA A 645 69.93 -26.11 8.39
N VAL A 646 68.71 -25.79 8.85
CA VAL A 646 68.49 -25.18 10.17
C VAL A 646 68.78 -26.15 11.33
N SER A 647 68.59 -27.45 11.12
CA SER A 647 68.86 -28.49 12.12
C SER A 647 70.34 -28.87 12.25
N ALA A 648 71.09 -28.85 11.14
CA ALA A 648 72.54 -29.11 11.07
C ALA A 648 73.34 -28.03 11.81
N MET A 649 72.74 -26.86 12.00
CA MET A 649 73.25 -25.72 12.75
C MET A 649 73.20 -25.91 14.29
N ARG A 650 73.18 -27.16 14.77
CA ARG A 650 73.05 -27.49 16.20
C ARG A 650 74.34 -27.27 16.95
#